data_AF-A0A0D2WJ40-F1
#
_entry.id   AF-A0A0D2WJ40-F1
#
_cell.length_a   1.000
_cell.length_b   1.000
_cell.length_c   1.000
_cell.angle_alpha   90.00
_cell.angle_beta   90.00
_cell.angle_gamma   90.00
#
_symmetry.space_group_name_H-M   'P 1'
#
loop_
_entity.id
_entity.type
_entity.pdbx_description
1 polymer ?
#
loop_
_entity_poly.entity_id
_entity_poly.type
_entity_poly.pdbx_seq_one_letter_code
_entity_poly.pdbx_strand_id
1 'polypeptide(L)'
;MLNRGEVDAYLELWGLDDVLAPFLASQTVQNLGPLGFVARLGWYIPDYVANISRSMTSYDAYYFAETVEIFQRETINSSTSTADTMTSLSVANSVDDTLNSDVCNPSNGSATLQDCHDALSALVEQVRETNRLQENNTQLITFWTPPAYWLPLDATIARNLGLPFNVTDIPMIPEDGNDVEGAIVRNVHAAYAARKPFITYFYKPHSIFSSISGVGLRRVSLPEYTEECAALGDGYNCDYPSEIVKKVAWAGLKRKNSVAHSFLSQLTFSEYAQQDIVAAYVYQNRTFEEATCAWLLDNRAAWESLLPDPNTLITPASTSSAARVALFVLAGLIVLLCMIMGLMTWHFRRIRIIQSASPTYLLLILFGAVMSMLWIFLDYSDDPSTAQCTARVWMRHLGFSIMFTALFLKTYRIARVFKATVTKSTPLNDLRLFYHFLQMNVVMVVVLVIWTIVNPPHADQLISGNESYLVCVISWWDNAIYIAEVGCLVGLAVVCFNVRKAPSAFNESKFIALSVYNWIVVAVILQIILRATTGNATFFFIIEALEILLTVPIIVGLLLVPKLYLTLKGKGGEVSTSSYRAASTPRPHQSGDRSSAKRQDIEMSSGNGSDSVEQHTSQKQSSSMGPVPATSSKADQKELRALRTENARLLKESEAMRLQLLRMNNPHMSE
;
A
#
# COMPACT_ATOMS: atom_id res chain seq x y z
N MET A 1 13.57 -3.88 -19.51
CA MET A 1 13.00 -3.38 -18.24
C MET A 1 11.64 -2.73 -18.46
N LEU A 2 11.55 -1.60 -19.19
CA LEU A 2 10.28 -0.90 -19.45
C LEU A 2 9.21 -1.78 -20.14
N ASN A 3 9.56 -2.50 -21.21
CA ASN A 3 8.63 -3.38 -21.94
C ASN A 3 8.12 -4.58 -21.11
N ARG A 4 8.82 -4.96 -20.04
CA ARG A 4 8.43 -6.04 -19.11
C ARG A 4 7.67 -5.53 -17.88
N GLY A 5 7.53 -4.21 -17.73
CA GLY A 5 6.91 -3.59 -16.55
C GLY A 5 7.80 -3.61 -15.29
N GLU A 6 9.10 -3.87 -15.42
CA GLU A 6 10.07 -3.75 -14.31
C GLU A 6 10.35 -2.28 -13.96
N VAL A 7 10.29 -1.42 -14.99
CA VAL A 7 10.30 0.04 -14.87
C VAL A 7 8.97 0.54 -15.41
N ASP A 8 8.33 1.46 -14.70
CA ASP A 8 6.99 1.95 -15.05
C ASP A 8 7.02 3.03 -16.14
N ALA A 9 7.98 3.93 -16.07
CA ALA A 9 8.13 5.05 -17.01
C ALA A 9 9.59 5.50 -17.14
N TYR A 10 9.90 6.14 -18.27
CA TYR A 10 11.15 6.81 -18.56
C TYR A 10 10.83 8.20 -19.12
N LEU A 11 11.32 9.25 -18.46
CA LEU A 11 10.78 10.60 -18.62
C LEU A 11 11.56 11.47 -19.61
N GLU A 12 12.82 11.15 -19.87
CA GLU A 12 13.74 11.96 -20.67
C GLU A 12 14.32 11.15 -21.83
N LEU A 13 13.50 10.85 -22.84
CA LEU A 13 13.92 10.10 -24.02
C LEU A 13 14.16 11.00 -25.23
N TRP A 14 15.36 10.95 -25.77
CA TRP A 14 15.80 11.57 -27.03
C TRP A 14 16.99 10.77 -27.60
N GLY A 15 17.23 10.86 -28.91
CA GLY A 15 18.31 10.19 -29.63
C GLY A 15 18.12 8.68 -29.84
N LEU A 16 16.91 8.14 -29.63
CA LEU A 16 16.64 6.70 -29.59
C LEU A 16 15.34 6.28 -30.31
N ASP A 17 14.85 7.09 -31.24
CA ASP A 17 13.57 6.84 -31.93
C ASP A 17 13.56 5.49 -32.68
N ASP A 18 14.67 5.11 -33.33
CA ASP A 18 14.81 3.82 -34.03
C ASP A 18 14.73 2.62 -33.07
N VAL A 19 15.30 2.76 -31.87
CA VAL A 19 15.26 1.73 -30.83
C VAL A 19 13.87 1.62 -30.21
N LEU A 20 13.16 2.76 -30.09
CA LEU A 20 11.82 2.83 -29.50
C LEU A 20 10.72 2.28 -30.45
N ALA A 21 10.86 2.50 -31.75
CA ALA A 21 9.87 2.14 -32.78
C ALA A 21 9.28 0.71 -32.65
N PRO A 22 10.08 -0.38 -32.50
CA PRO A 22 9.53 -1.73 -32.36
C PRO A 22 8.71 -1.94 -31.06
N PHE A 23 9.02 -1.21 -29.99
CA PHE A 23 8.30 -1.33 -28.72
C PHE A 23 6.95 -0.61 -28.74
N LEU A 24 6.88 0.52 -29.45
CA LEU A 24 5.62 1.20 -29.74
C LEU A 24 4.75 0.36 -30.67
N ALA A 25 5.33 -0.20 -31.73
CA ALA A 25 4.62 -1.07 -32.67
C ALA A 25 4.04 -2.33 -32.00
N SER A 26 4.80 -2.93 -31.06
CA SER A 26 4.32 -4.08 -30.27
C SER A 26 3.38 -3.72 -29.13
N GLN A 27 3.06 -2.43 -28.91
CA GLN A 27 2.22 -1.93 -27.82
C GLN A 27 2.68 -2.38 -26.42
N THR A 28 3.97 -2.68 -26.26
CA THR A 28 4.56 -3.01 -24.95
C THR A 28 4.96 -1.75 -24.19
N VAL A 29 5.26 -0.70 -24.94
CA VAL A 29 5.56 0.65 -24.47
C VAL A 29 4.59 1.63 -25.13
N GLN A 30 4.21 2.68 -24.41
CA GLN A 30 3.37 3.76 -24.89
C GLN A 30 4.14 5.09 -24.81
N ASN A 31 3.95 5.93 -25.82
CA ASN A 31 4.43 7.30 -25.81
C ASN A 31 3.44 8.17 -25.00
N LEU A 32 3.93 8.86 -23.98
CA LEU A 32 3.15 9.76 -23.12
C LEU A 32 3.24 11.23 -23.56
N GLY A 33 3.85 11.50 -24.72
CA GLY A 33 3.98 12.83 -25.30
C GLY A 33 5.25 13.57 -24.87
N PRO A 34 5.37 14.85 -25.25
CA PRO A 34 6.57 15.66 -24.98
C PRO A 34 6.74 15.94 -23.48
N LEU A 35 7.98 16.00 -23.02
CA LEU A 35 8.34 16.45 -21.68
C LEU A 35 8.25 17.97 -21.54
N GLY A 36 8.41 18.75 -22.62
CA GLY A 36 8.19 20.20 -22.61
C GLY A 36 9.38 21.06 -23.06
N PHE A 37 10.51 20.44 -23.41
CA PHE A 37 11.66 21.13 -23.99
C PHE A 37 12.24 20.35 -25.18
N VAL A 38 13.13 21.00 -25.91
CA VAL A 38 13.82 20.47 -27.09
C VAL A 38 15.28 20.27 -26.73
N ALA A 39 15.75 19.03 -26.85
CA ALA A 39 17.16 18.70 -26.71
C ALA A 39 17.91 19.14 -27.98
N ARG A 40 19.07 19.78 -27.79
CA ARG A 40 19.89 20.29 -28.89
C ARG A 40 21.35 20.02 -28.62
N LEU A 41 22.03 19.49 -29.62
CA LEU A 41 23.48 19.46 -29.69
C LEU A 41 23.97 20.74 -30.38
N GLY A 42 25.22 21.12 -30.15
CA GLY A 42 25.82 22.21 -30.90
C GLY A 42 27.17 22.68 -30.37
N TRP A 43 27.67 23.72 -31.03
CA TRP A 43 28.95 24.34 -30.72
C TRP A 43 28.74 25.55 -29.82
N TYR A 44 29.58 25.69 -28.82
CA TYR A 44 29.46 26.75 -27.82
C TYR A 44 30.79 27.46 -27.61
N ILE A 45 30.70 28.79 -27.49
CA ILE A 45 31.80 29.68 -27.14
C ILE A 45 31.45 30.48 -25.87
N PRO A 46 32.45 30.99 -25.13
CA PRO A 46 32.19 31.88 -24.01
C PRO A 46 31.44 33.15 -24.42
N ASP A 47 30.59 33.64 -23.54
CA ASP A 47 29.87 34.90 -23.73
C ASP A 47 30.81 36.10 -23.92
N TYR A 48 31.96 36.14 -23.26
CA TYR A 48 32.95 37.20 -23.43
C TYR A 48 33.65 37.16 -24.81
N VAL A 49 33.72 35.99 -25.46
CA VAL A 49 34.18 35.87 -26.86
C VAL A 49 33.05 36.32 -27.79
N ALA A 50 31.84 35.82 -27.56
CA ALA A 50 30.66 36.19 -28.33
C ALA A 50 30.32 37.69 -28.29
N ASN A 51 30.69 38.37 -27.21
CA ASN A 51 30.46 39.81 -27.04
C ASN A 51 31.50 40.68 -27.77
N ILE A 52 32.58 40.12 -28.32
CA ILE A 52 33.56 40.88 -29.11
C ILE A 52 32.92 41.42 -30.39
N SER A 53 32.20 40.57 -31.11
CA SER A 53 31.43 40.96 -32.29
C SER A 53 30.18 40.09 -32.43
N ARG A 54 29.11 40.64 -33.01
CA ARG A 54 27.86 39.89 -33.23
C ARG A 54 28.06 38.68 -34.15
N SER A 55 29.05 38.72 -35.06
CA SER A 55 29.31 37.64 -36.00
C SER A 55 29.93 36.40 -35.35
N MET A 56 30.58 36.50 -34.17
CA MET A 56 31.22 35.37 -33.48
C MET A 56 30.29 34.18 -33.19
N THR A 57 28.98 34.44 -33.17
CA THR A 57 27.94 33.42 -32.95
C THR A 57 27.43 32.79 -34.26
N SER A 58 28.07 33.06 -35.41
CA SER A 58 27.85 32.37 -36.69
C SER A 58 29.13 31.66 -37.11
N TYR A 59 29.01 30.48 -37.72
CA TYR A 59 30.13 29.74 -38.30
C TYR A 59 30.88 30.54 -39.38
N ASP A 60 30.20 31.49 -40.05
CA ASP A 60 30.81 32.35 -41.07
C ASP A 60 31.94 33.22 -40.50
N ALA A 61 31.91 33.56 -39.21
CA ALA A 61 32.95 34.39 -38.60
C ALA A 61 34.32 33.68 -38.57
N TYR A 62 34.34 32.35 -38.63
CA TYR A 62 35.57 31.57 -38.50
C TYR A 62 36.36 31.48 -39.80
N TYR A 63 35.83 31.97 -40.94
CA TYR A 63 36.62 32.12 -42.16
C TYR A 63 37.60 33.30 -42.10
N PHE A 64 37.38 34.26 -41.20
CA PHE A 64 38.16 35.48 -41.07
C PHE A 64 39.38 35.27 -40.18
N ALA A 65 40.54 35.77 -40.63
CA ALA A 65 41.82 35.63 -39.92
C ALA A 65 41.79 36.27 -38.52
N GLU A 66 41.08 37.39 -38.35
CA GLU A 66 40.95 38.10 -37.08
C GLU A 66 40.25 37.24 -36.02
N THR A 67 39.26 36.44 -36.43
CA THR A 67 38.60 35.49 -35.54
C THR A 67 39.58 34.41 -35.10
N VAL A 68 40.36 33.86 -36.03
CA VAL A 68 41.39 32.86 -35.72
C VAL A 68 42.42 33.40 -34.73
N GLU A 69 42.88 34.63 -34.91
CA GLU A 69 43.82 35.29 -33.98
C GLU A 69 43.25 35.45 -32.58
N ILE A 70 41.94 35.75 -32.43
CA ILE A 70 41.29 35.83 -31.13
C ILE A 70 41.39 34.49 -30.40
N PHE A 71 41.11 33.37 -31.07
CA PHE A 71 41.16 32.04 -30.46
C PHE A 71 42.58 31.54 -30.15
N GLN A 72 43.61 32.18 -30.70
CA GLN A 72 45.01 31.89 -30.38
C GLN A 72 45.52 32.61 -29.12
N ARG A 73 44.78 33.59 -28.60
CA ARG A 73 45.19 34.32 -27.40
C ARG A 73 45.11 33.43 -26.17
N GLU A 74 46.07 33.56 -25.26
CA GLU A 74 46.04 32.85 -23.98
C GLU A 74 44.93 33.36 -23.05
N THR A 75 44.56 34.64 -23.15
CA THR A 75 43.48 35.26 -22.37
C THR A 75 42.88 36.48 -23.08
N ILE A 76 41.59 36.75 -22.85
CA ILE A 76 40.91 37.98 -23.29
C ILE A 76 40.67 38.88 -22.06
N ASN A 77 41.22 40.09 -22.10
CA ASN A 77 40.98 41.11 -21.08
C ASN A 77 39.75 41.96 -21.41
N SER A 78 39.07 42.49 -20.39
CA SER A 78 37.86 43.31 -20.55
C SER A 78 38.10 44.67 -21.25
N SER A 79 39.35 45.05 -21.50
CA SER A 79 39.74 46.25 -22.24
C SER A 79 39.86 46.04 -23.76
N THR A 80 39.57 44.84 -24.27
CA THR A 80 39.65 44.53 -25.70
C THR A 80 38.38 44.93 -26.47
N SER A 81 37.53 45.78 -25.90
CA SER A 81 36.50 46.45 -26.69
C SER A 81 37.16 47.52 -27.55
N THR A 82 36.87 47.52 -28.85
CA THR A 82 37.14 48.61 -29.81
C THR A 82 38.57 48.80 -30.34
N ALA A 83 39.26 47.73 -30.73
CA ALA A 83 40.40 47.87 -31.65
C ALA A 83 40.40 46.69 -32.65
N ASP A 84 39.51 46.77 -33.64
CA ASP A 84 39.74 46.34 -35.03
C ASP A 84 38.56 46.78 -35.91
N THR A 85 38.21 48.06 -35.81
CA THR A 85 37.31 48.76 -36.75
C THR A 85 38.05 49.14 -38.06
N MET A 86 39.18 48.49 -38.38
CA MET A 86 39.95 48.78 -39.59
C MET A 86 39.49 48.01 -40.82
N THR A 87 38.83 46.85 -40.68
CA THR A 87 38.29 46.10 -41.83
C THR A 87 36.88 46.53 -42.21
N SER A 88 35.99 46.84 -41.24
CA SER A 88 34.62 47.30 -41.55
C SER A 88 34.56 48.68 -42.20
N LEU A 89 35.49 49.59 -41.88
CA LEU A 89 35.60 50.88 -42.58
C LEU A 89 36.07 50.69 -44.03
N SER A 90 37.00 49.76 -44.30
CA SER A 90 37.51 49.50 -45.66
C SER A 90 36.45 48.87 -46.57
N VAL A 91 35.62 47.96 -46.04
CA VAL A 91 34.54 47.30 -46.78
C VAL A 91 33.36 48.25 -46.98
N ALA A 92 32.99 49.04 -45.97
CA ALA A 92 31.96 50.07 -46.13
C ALA A 92 32.36 51.11 -47.18
N ASN A 93 33.62 51.56 -47.17
CA ASN A 93 34.16 52.44 -48.21
C ASN A 93 34.16 51.76 -49.58
N SER A 94 34.49 50.46 -49.67
CA SER A 94 34.48 49.71 -50.95
C SER A 94 33.06 49.49 -51.50
N VAL A 95 32.06 49.34 -50.61
CA VAL A 95 30.64 49.27 -50.97
C VAL A 95 30.15 50.63 -51.47
N ASP A 96 30.50 51.73 -50.78
CA ASP A 96 30.19 53.08 -51.22
C ASP A 96 30.89 53.42 -52.55
N ASP A 97 32.15 53.03 -52.73
CA ASP A 97 32.89 53.20 -53.98
C ASP A 97 32.24 52.42 -55.14
N THR A 98 31.72 51.22 -54.87
CA THR A 98 31.03 50.40 -55.87
C THR A 98 29.65 50.95 -56.21
N LEU A 99 28.90 51.43 -55.21
CA LEU A 99 27.61 52.11 -55.40
C LEU A 99 27.78 53.44 -56.19
N ASN A 100 28.91 54.12 -56.01
CA ASN A 100 29.25 55.35 -56.72
C ASN A 100 29.99 55.12 -58.05
N SER A 101 30.30 53.87 -58.41
CA SER A 101 30.98 53.53 -59.66
C SER A 101 30.05 53.70 -60.87
N ASP A 102 30.65 53.88 -62.04
CA ASP A 102 29.92 53.98 -63.33
C ASP A 102 29.06 52.73 -63.63
N VAL A 103 29.27 51.61 -62.92
CA VAL A 103 28.46 50.38 -63.05
C VAL A 103 27.11 50.50 -62.35
N CYS A 104 27.08 51.10 -61.16
CA CYS A 104 25.85 51.34 -60.40
C CYS A 104 25.18 52.69 -60.75
N ASN A 105 25.93 53.64 -61.31
CA ASN A 105 25.44 54.98 -61.62
C ASN A 105 26.02 55.53 -62.95
N PRO A 106 25.69 54.94 -64.11
CA PRO A 106 26.28 55.33 -65.39
C PRO A 106 25.79 56.69 -65.87
N SER A 107 26.71 57.54 -66.30
CA SER A 107 26.41 58.86 -66.88
C SER A 107 25.70 58.79 -68.26
N ASN A 108 25.69 57.63 -68.93
CA ASN A 108 25.12 57.42 -70.27
C ASN A 108 23.96 56.40 -70.35
N GLY A 109 23.35 56.00 -69.22
CA GLY A 109 22.03 55.34 -69.21
C GLY A 109 21.95 53.89 -69.74
N SER A 110 23.05 53.14 -69.77
CA SER A 110 23.05 51.76 -70.29
C SER A 110 23.26 50.65 -69.25
N ALA A 111 23.18 50.93 -67.93
CA ALA A 111 23.25 49.87 -66.90
C ALA A 111 21.87 49.58 -66.31
N THR A 112 21.60 48.30 -66.07
CA THR A 112 20.39 47.81 -65.40
C THR A 112 20.63 47.62 -63.91
N LEU A 113 19.57 47.58 -63.11
CA LEU A 113 19.64 47.27 -61.67
C LEU A 113 20.37 45.93 -61.40
N GLN A 114 20.31 45.00 -62.36
CA GLN A 114 20.99 43.71 -62.29
C GLN A 114 22.51 43.87 -62.39
N ASP A 115 23.03 44.78 -63.21
CA ASP A 115 24.48 44.99 -63.37
C ASP A 115 25.11 45.54 -62.08
N CYS A 116 24.38 46.41 -61.37
CA CYS A 116 24.80 46.89 -60.04
C CYS A 116 24.72 45.78 -58.99
N HIS A 117 23.71 44.92 -59.04
CA HIS A 117 23.60 43.76 -58.16
C HIS A 117 24.73 42.74 -58.39
N ASP A 118 25.08 42.50 -59.66
CA ASP A 118 26.15 41.59 -60.05
C ASP A 118 27.53 42.16 -59.66
N ALA A 119 27.73 43.47 -59.76
CA ALA A 119 28.95 44.14 -59.28
C ALA A 119 29.08 44.12 -57.75
N LEU A 120 27.97 44.35 -57.03
CA LEU A 120 27.97 44.30 -55.57
C LEU A 120 28.18 42.88 -55.05
N SER A 121 27.59 41.88 -55.71
CA SER A 121 27.80 40.47 -55.38
C SER A 121 29.23 40.01 -55.72
N ALA A 122 29.81 40.48 -56.82
CA ALA A 122 31.21 40.25 -57.14
C ALA A 122 32.17 40.88 -56.12
N LEU A 123 31.88 42.09 -55.61
CA LEU A 123 32.64 42.71 -54.52
C LEU A 123 32.52 41.89 -53.22
N VAL A 124 31.32 41.43 -52.88
CA VAL A 124 31.09 40.58 -51.71
C VAL A 124 31.87 39.27 -51.85
N GLU A 125 31.92 38.67 -53.04
CA GLU A 125 32.77 37.50 -53.29
C GLU A 125 34.25 37.83 -53.24
N GLN A 126 34.68 38.96 -53.77
CA GLN A 126 36.08 39.36 -53.74
C GLN A 126 36.56 39.63 -52.30
N VAL A 127 35.74 40.27 -51.46
CA VAL A 127 36.02 40.47 -50.03
C VAL A 127 36.02 39.12 -49.30
N ARG A 128 35.13 38.20 -49.68
CA ARG A 128 35.09 36.83 -49.16
C ARG A 128 36.33 36.02 -49.56
N GLU A 129 36.83 36.17 -50.79
CA GLU A 129 38.05 35.49 -51.25
C GLU A 129 39.32 36.12 -50.68
N THR A 130 39.37 37.44 -50.53
CA THR A 130 40.53 38.17 -49.99
C THR A 130 40.72 37.90 -48.50
N ASN A 131 39.62 37.73 -47.76
CA ASN A 131 39.64 37.45 -46.32
C ASN A 131 39.56 35.95 -46.00
N ARG A 132 39.41 35.08 -47.00
CA ARG A 132 39.60 33.64 -46.82
C ARG A 132 41.05 33.40 -46.46
N LEU A 133 41.26 32.64 -45.39
CA LEU A 133 42.57 32.10 -45.04
C LEU A 133 43.20 31.46 -46.29
N GLN A 134 44.29 32.03 -46.81
CA GLN A 134 45.10 31.34 -47.81
C GLN A 134 45.51 29.98 -47.23
N GLU A 135 45.33 28.90 -47.99
CA GLU A 135 45.53 27.48 -47.61
C GLU A 135 46.91 27.14 -46.99
N ASN A 136 47.83 28.09 -46.88
CA ASN A 136 49.17 27.92 -46.32
C ASN A 136 49.36 28.41 -44.87
N ASN A 137 48.33 28.97 -44.21
CA ASN A 137 48.46 29.37 -42.80
C ASN A 137 48.06 28.21 -41.87
N THR A 138 49.04 27.54 -41.26
CA THR A 138 48.89 26.37 -40.35
C THR A 138 48.24 26.69 -39.00
N GLN A 139 47.48 27.78 -38.93
CA GLN A 139 46.97 28.36 -37.71
C GLN A 139 45.52 27.93 -37.50
N LEU A 140 45.34 26.76 -36.88
CA LEU A 140 44.03 26.17 -36.62
C LEU A 140 43.52 26.53 -35.22
N ILE A 141 42.21 26.76 -35.09
CA ILE A 141 41.53 26.93 -33.81
C ILE A 141 41.32 25.56 -33.18
N THR A 142 41.77 25.37 -31.95
CA THR A 142 41.50 24.12 -31.21
C THR A 142 40.01 24.03 -30.88
N PHE A 143 39.37 22.97 -31.37
CA PHE A 143 37.98 22.63 -31.08
C PHE A 143 37.96 21.39 -30.19
N TRP A 144 37.26 21.44 -29.05
CA TRP A 144 37.08 20.27 -28.18
C TRP A 144 35.81 19.50 -28.52
N THR A 145 35.96 18.22 -28.86
CA THR A 145 34.88 17.28 -29.16
C THR A 145 34.90 16.11 -28.17
N PRO A 146 33.77 15.44 -27.88
CA PRO A 146 33.78 14.16 -27.19
C PRO A 146 34.48 13.08 -28.05
N PRO A 147 34.88 11.94 -27.46
CA PRO A 147 35.54 10.86 -28.18
C PRO A 147 34.65 10.22 -29.26
N ALA A 148 35.27 9.56 -30.23
CA ALA A 148 34.59 8.97 -31.39
C ALA A 148 33.41 8.02 -31.10
N TYR A 149 33.37 7.36 -29.93
CA TYR A 149 32.26 6.47 -29.56
C TYR A 149 30.96 7.22 -29.17
N TRP A 150 31.03 8.55 -28.97
CA TRP A 150 29.86 9.42 -28.90
C TRP A 150 29.33 9.82 -30.28
N LEU A 151 29.98 9.36 -31.35
CA LEU A 151 29.66 9.66 -32.75
C LEU A 151 29.50 11.18 -33.03
N PRO A 152 30.45 12.03 -32.59
CA PRO A 152 30.40 13.46 -32.86
C PRO A 152 30.48 13.75 -34.37
N LEU A 153 29.71 14.75 -34.82
CA LEU A 153 29.75 15.22 -36.21
C LEU A 153 30.73 16.40 -36.41
N ASP A 154 31.35 16.88 -35.34
CA ASP A 154 32.14 18.12 -35.30
C ASP A 154 33.27 18.14 -36.34
N ALA A 155 34.04 17.05 -36.42
CA ALA A 155 35.13 16.91 -37.39
C ALA A 155 34.65 16.82 -38.84
N THR A 156 33.45 16.28 -39.07
CA THR A 156 32.83 16.20 -40.40
C THR A 156 32.30 17.56 -40.83
N ILE A 157 31.54 18.22 -39.96
CA ILE A 157 30.99 19.57 -40.17
C ILE A 157 32.13 20.57 -40.43
N ALA A 158 33.16 20.61 -39.58
CA ALA A 158 34.28 21.52 -39.72
C ALA A 158 35.02 21.35 -41.05
N ARG A 159 35.27 20.10 -41.45
CA ARG A 159 35.97 19.75 -42.70
C ARG A 159 35.15 20.13 -43.93
N ASN A 160 33.87 19.77 -43.95
CA ASN A 160 33.00 19.98 -45.11
C ASN A 160 32.60 21.44 -45.29
N LEU A 161 32.59 22.22 -44.21
CA LEU A 161 32.48 23.67 -44.29
C LEU A 161 33.83 24.36 -44.56
N GLY A 162 34.96 23.64 -44.55
CA GLY A 162 36.28 24.25 -44.77
C GLY A 162 36.66 25.25 -43.66
N LEU A 163 36.25 24.98 -42.42
CA LEU A 163 36.54 25.83 -41.27
C LEU A 163 37.94 25.53 -40.73
N PRO A 164 38.67 26.53 -40.21
CA PRO A 164 40.06 26.37 -39.75
C PRO A 164 40.12 25.76 -38.34
N PHE A 165 39.45 24.63 -38.11
CA PHE A 165 39.44 23.94 -36.82
C PHE A 165 40.41 22.76 -36.79
N ASN A 166 41.16 22.66 -35.70
CA ASN A 166 41.81 21.44 -35.27
C ASN A 166 40.90 20.75 -34.26
N VAL A 167 40.07 19.83 -34.74
CA VAL A 167 39.11 19.10 -33.89
C VAL A 167 39.85 18.03 -33.12
N THR A 168 39.84 18.15 -31.79
CA THR A 168 40.59 17.30 -30.86
C THR A 168 39.68 16.79 -29.75
N ASP A 169 39.93 15.56 -29.31
CA ASP A 169 39.22 14.99 -28.18
C ASP A 169 39.44 15.84 -26.92
N ILE A 170 38.40 15.93 -26.09
CA ILE A 170 38.46 16.67 -24.83
C ILE A 170 39.57 16.11 -23.92
N PRO A 171 40.44 16.96 -23.32
CA PRO A 171 41.49 16.49 -22.44
C PRO A 171 40.96 15.84 -21.15
N MET A 172 41.25 14.55 -20.96
CA MET A 172 40.85 13.78 -19.77
C MET A 172 42.01 13.64 -18.76
N ILE A 173 41.71 13.71 -17.47
CA ILE A 173 42.63 13.41 -16.38
C ILE A 173 42.25 12.06 -15.74
N PRO A 174 43.17 11.37 -15.01
CA PRO A 174 42.88 10.07 -14.40
C PRO A 174 41.66 10.05 -13.48
N GLU A 175 41.33 11.18 -12.85
CA GLU A 175 40.18 11.35 -11.95
C GLU A 175 38.84 11.32 -12.69
N ASP A 176 38.80 11.67 -13.98
CA ASP A 176 37.58 11.63 -14.79
C ASP A 176 37.14 10.18 -15.07
N GLY A 177 38.08 9.21 -15.06
CA GLY A 177 37.79 7.82 -15.42
C GLY A 177 37.15 7.71 -16.82
N ASN A 178 35.87 7.34 -16.88
CA ASN A 178 35.08 7.25 -18.12
C ASN A 178 34.07 8.41 -18.26
N ASP A 179 34.08 9.39 -17.36
CA ASP A 179 33.15 10.52 -17.34
C ASP A 179 33.58 11.64 -18.31
N VAL A 180 33.24 11.45 -19.59
CA VAL A 180 33.51 12.44 -20.65
C VAL A 180 32.78 13.75 -20.40
N GLU A 181 31.55 13.69 -19.91
CA GLU A 181 30.72 14.87 -19.66
C GLU A 181 31.33 15.72 -18.55
N GLY A 182 31.72 15.10 -17.43
CA GLY A 182 32.46 15.75 -16.35
C GLY A 182 33.77 16.37 -16.83
N ALA A 183 34.50 15.68 -17.72
CA ALA A 183 35.72 16.23 -18.31
C ALA A 183 35.45 17.48 -19.17
N ILE A 184 34.38 17.49 -20.00
CA ILE A 184 34.00 18.68 -20.77
C ILE A 184 33.66 19.84 -19.83
N VAL A 185 32.81 19.60 -18.83
CA VAL A 185 32.41 20.61 -17.84
C VAL A 185 33.63 21.18 -17.12
N ARG A 186 34.56 20.33 -16.66
CA ARG A 186 35.80 20.73 -15.98
C ARG A 186 36.68 21.62 -16.85
N ASN A 187 36.93 21.23 -18.10
CA ASN A 187 37.77 21.99 -19.03
C ASN A 187 37.12 23.34 -19.39
N VAL A 188 35.80 23.37 -19.58
CA VAL A 188 35.04 24.60 -19.81
C VAL A 188 35.17 25.56 -18.63
N HIS A 189 34.97 25.09 -17.40
CA HIS A 189 35.14 25.90 -16.18
C HIS A 189 36.56 26.46 -16.05
N ALA A 190 37.58 25.61 -16.25
CA ALA A 190 38.98 26.02 -16.17
C ALA A 190 39.33 27.09 -17.22
N ALA A 191 38.92 26.88 -18.47
CA ALA A 191 39.19 27.83 -19.55
C ALA A 191 38.39 29.14 -19.39
N TYR A 192 37.14 29.05 -18.94
CA TYR A 192 36.31 30.23 -18.67
C TYR A 192 36.87 31.07 -17.52
N ALA A 193 37.30 30.44 -16.42
CA ALA A 193 37.94 31.12 -15.29
C ALA A 193 39.25 31.81 -15.70
N ALA A 194 40.02 31.21 -16.61
CA ALA A 194 41.23 31.80 -17.18
C ALA A 194 40.96 32.88 -18.25
N ARG A 195 39.69 33.10 -18.62
CA ARG A 195 39.28 33.90 -19.80
C ARG A 195 39.99 33.49 -21.09
N LYS A 196 40.31 32.21 -21.22
CA LYS A 196 40.92 31.64 -22.40
C LYS A 196 39.83 31.35 -23.45
N PRO A 197 39.92 31.89 -24.68
CA PRO A 197 38.98 31.59 -25.75
C PRO A 197 38.94 30.09 -26.04
N PHE A 198 37.74 29.55 -26.22
CA PHE A 198 37.55 28.15 -26.63
C PHE A 198 36.25 27.99 -27.41
N ILE A 199 36.20 26.93 -28.21
CA ILE A 199 34.99 26.42 -28.83
C ILE A 199 34.88 24.92 -28.50
N THR A 200 33.69 24.49 -28.08
CA THR A 200 33.46 23.11 -27.66
C THR A 200 32.10 22.61 -28.11
N TYR A 201 32.02 21.31 -28.37
CA TYR A 201 30.77 20.58 -28.47
C TYR A 201 30.09 20.50 -27.11
N PHE A 202 28.76 20.68 -27.08
CA PHE A 202 27.95 20.33 -25.91
C PHE A 202 26.45 20.16 -26.24
N TYR A 203 25.64 19.80 -25.24
CA TYR A 203 24.20 19.60 -25.39
C TYR A 203 23.37 20.39 -24.38
N LYS A 204 22.19 20.85 -24.80
CA LYS A 204 21.22 21.58 -23.99
C LYS A 204 19.88 20.82 -23.96
N PRO A 205 19.18 20.73 -22.82
CA PRO A 205 19.50 21.29 -21.50
C PRO A 205 20.65 20.58 -20.78
N HIS A 206 21.41 21.36 -20.01
CA HIS A 206 22.42 20.87 -19.09
C HIS A 206 22.73 21.92 -18.01
N SER A 207 23.10 21.49 -16.80
CA SER A 207 23.32 22.36 -15.64
C SER A 207 24.35 23.48 -15.87
N ILE A 208 25.34 23.26 -16.73
CA ILE A 208 26.35 24.26 -17.10
C ILE A 208 25.76 25.54 -17.71
N PHE A 209 24.57 25.46 -18.34
CA PHE A 209 23.89 26.61 -18.92
C PHE A 209 23.05 27.40 -17.91
N SER A 210 22.89 26.89 -16.69
CA SER A 210 22.26 27.64 -15.60
C SER A 210 23.13 28.82 -15.21
N SER A 211 22.50 29.93 -14.83
CA SER A 211 23.18 31.07 -14.22
C SER A 211 23.97 30.69 -12.94
N ILE A 212 23.58 29.60 -12.27
CA ILE A 212 24.22 29.09 -11.05
C ILE A 212 25.60 28.50 -11.34
N SER A 213 25.87 28.04 -12.57
CA SER A 213 27.16 27.45 -12.94
C SER A 213 28.31 28.47 -12.89
N GLY A 214 28.00 29.76 -13.05
CA GLY A 214 28.99 30.83 -13.15
C GLY A 214 29.66 30.95 -14.54
N VAL A 215 29.21 30.17 -15.53
CA VAL A 215 29.72 30.19 -16.91
C VAL A 215 28.64 30.69 -17.87
N GLY A 216 28.98 31.68 -18.69
CA GLY A 216 28.15 32.15 -19.80
C GLY A 216 28.60 31.53 -21.12
N LEU A 217 27.75 30.72 -21.75
CA LEU A 217 28.01 30.14 -23.07
C LEU A 217 27.01 30.66 -24.11
N ARG A 218 27.50 30.88 -25.32
CA ARG A 218 26.70 31.25 -26.50
C ARG A 218 26.87 30.20 -27.58
N ARG A 219 25.75 29.80 -28.18
CA ARG A 219 25.73 28.82 -29.27
C ARG A 219 26.25 29.48 -30.55
N VAL A 220 27.07 28.76 -31.29
CA VAL A 220 27.46 29.09 -32.66
C VAL A 220 26.41 28.52 -33.61
N SER A 221 25.90 29.36 -34.49
CA SER A 221 24.90 28.99 -35.49
C SER A 221 25.61 28.31 -36.67
N LEU A 222 25.15 27.12 -37.01
CA LEU A 222 25.57 26.33 -38.16
C LEU A 222 24.51 26.42 -39.27
N PRO A 223 24.81 26.00 -40.52
CA PRO A 223 23.78 25.88 -41.56
C PRO A 223 22.62 25.02 -41.08
N GLU A 224 21.38 25.42 -41.36
CA GLU A 224 20.20 24.76 -40.80
C GLU A 224 20.15 23.25 -41.12
N TYR A 225 19.78 22.44 -40.13
CA TYR A 225 19.57 21.01 -40.31
C TYR A 225 18.41 20.75 -41.28
N THR A 226 18.65 19.90 -42.27
CA THR A 226 17.61 19.38 -43.18
C THR A 226 17.81 17.87 -43.36
N GLU A 227 16.73 17.14 -43.66
CA GLU A 227 16.82 15.71 -43.99
C GLU A 227 17.71 15.47 -45.22
N GLU A 228 17.72 16.41 -46.17
CA GLU A 228 18.60 16.38 -47.33
C GLU A 228 20.07 16.45 -46.94
N CYS A 229 20.43 17.33 -46.01
CA CYS A 229 21.79 17.39 -45.47
C CYS A 229 22.17 16.11 -44.71
N ALA A 230 21.25 15.54 -43.93
CA ALA A 230 21.49 14.29 -43.21
C ALA A 230 21.75 13.11 -44.17
N ALA A 231 21.15 13.13 -45.36
CA ALA A 231 21.34 12.10 -46.38
C ALA A 231 22.72 12.15 -47.08
N LEU A 232 23.50 13.22 -46.90
CA LEU A 232 24.82 13.37 -47.54
C LEU A 232 25.89 12.44 -46.96
N GLY A 233 25.63 11.78 -45.83
CA GLY A 233 26.60 10.89 -45.17
C GLY A 233 27.91 11.62 -44.86
N ASP A 234 29.00 11.21 -45.51
CA ASP A 234 30.31 11.87 -45.36
C ASP A 234 30.33 13.34 -45.80
N GLY A 235 29.35 13.78 -46.60
CA GLY A 235 29.18 15.17 -47.03
C GLY A 235 28.40 16.07 -46.05
N TYR A 236 28.07 15.58 -44.85
CA TYR A 236 27.28 16.32 -43.85
C TYR A 236 27.92 17.67 -43.47
N ASN A 237 27.18 18.76 -43.62
CA ASN A 237 27.69 20.13 -43.42
C ASN A 237 26.68 21.08 -42.75
N CYS A 238 25.65 20.55 -42.09
CA CYS A 238 24.63 21.33 -41.38
C CYS A 238 24.71 21.16 -39.86
N ASP A 239 23.85 21.85 -39.15
CA ASP A 239 23.66 21.80 -37.70
C ASP A 239 23.11 20.43 -37.26
N TYR A 240 23.14 20.15 -35.96
CA TYR A 240 22.61 18.93 -35.39
C TYR A 240 21.07 18.90 -35.40
N PRO A 241 20.44 17.73 -35.53
CA PRO A 241 19.01 17.61 -35.37
C PRO A 241 18.59 18.05 -33.95
N SER A 242 17.50 18.80 -33.88
CA SER A 242 16.85 19.13 -32.61
C SER A 242 15.74 18.13 -32.34
N GLU A 243 15.69 17.60 -31.12
CA GLU A 243 14.71 16.57 -30.76
C GLU A 243 13.78 17.02 -29.65
N ILE A 244 12.48 16.78 -29.82
CA ILE A 244 11.52 16.95 -28.75
C ILE A 244 11.73 15.80 -27.77
N VAL A 245 12.05 16.12 -26.51
CA VAL A 245 12.22 15.10 -25.48
C VAL A 245 10.87 14.50 -25.14
N LYS A 246 10.79 13.16 -25.13
CA LYS A 246 9.56 12.40 -24.95
C LYS A 246 9.56 11.65 -23.62
N LYS A 247 8.37 11.46 -23.06
CA LYS A 247 8.12 10.56 -21.95
C LYS A 247 7.54 9.27 -22.52
N VAL A 248 8.00 8.13 -22.03
CA VAL A 248 7.47 6.81 -22.41
C VAL A 248 7.13 6.00 -21.16
N ALA A 249 6.14 5.14 -21.25
CA ALA A 249 5.74 4.27 -20.16
C ALA A 249 5.46 2.84 -20.60
N TRP A 250 5.52 1.91 -19.66
CA TRP A 250 4.99 0.57 -19.88
C TRP A 250 3.49 0.64 -20.20
N ALA A 251 3.03 -0.13 -21.18
CA ALA A 251 1.64 -0.09 -21.62
C ALA A 251 0.65 -0.52 -20.51
N GLY A 252 1.08 -1.31 -19.54
CA GLY A 252 0.26 -1.70 -18.41
C GLY A 252 0.14 -0.65 -17.30
N LEU A 253 0.89 0.47 -17.37
CA LEU A 253 0.91 1.49 -16.32
C LEU A 253 -0.48 2.02 -16.01
N LYS A 254 -1.32 2.29 -17.01
CA LYS A 254 -2.69 2.78 -16.79
C LYS A 254 -3.57 1.82 -16.00
N ARG A 255 -3.37 0.50 -16.18
CA ARG A 255 -4.08 -0.54 -15.42
C ARG A 255 -3.50 -0.72 -14.02
N LYS A 256 -2.17 -0.58 -13.88
CA LYS A 256 -1.47 -0.67 -12.60
C LYS A 256 -1.76 0.54 -11.70
N ASN A 257 -1.77 1.74 -12.28
CA ASN A 257 -2.03 3.00 -11.60
C ASN A 257 -2.49 4.07 -12.61
N SER A 258 -3.79 4.31 -12.69
CA SER A 258 -4.39 5.29 -13.60
C SER A 258 -4.04 6.73 -13.23
N VAL A 259 -3.81 7.01 -11.94
CA VAL A 259 -3.45 8.34 -11.43
C VAL A 259 -2.03 8.70 -11.88
N ALA A 260 -1.06 7.79 -11.68
CA ALA A 260 0.31 7.98 -12.11
C ALA A 260 0.40 8.11 -13.64
N HIS A 261 -0.37 7.30 -14.38
CA HIS A 261 -0.46 7.42 -15.84
C HIS A 261 -0.98 8.80 -16.28
N SER A 262 -2.04 9.30 -15.63
CA SER A 262 -2.60 10.62 -15.92
C SER A 262 -1.61 11.75 -15.60
N PHE A 263 -0.95 11.68 -14.44
CA PHE A 263 0.07 12.64 -14.03
C PHE A 263 1.23 12.68 -15.02
N LEU A 264 1.82 11.54 -15.36
CA LEU A 264 2.96 11.49 -16.27
C LEU A 264 2.61 11.91 -17.71
N SER A 265 1.36 11.68 -18.14
CA SER A 265 0.88 12.16 -19.44
C SER A 265 0.83 13.69 -19.49
N GLN A 266 0.44 14.33 -18.37
CA GLN A 266 0.35 15.78 -18.25
C GLN A 266 1.69 16.44 -17.87
N LEU A 267 2.61 15.71 -17.23
CA LEU A 267 3.85 16.24 -16.70
C LEU A 267 4.66 17.00 -17.76
N THR A 268 4.73 18.32 -17.63
CA THR A 268 5.62 19.14 -18.45
C THR A 268 6.70 19.77 -17.59
N PHE A 269 7.86 19.97 -18.19
CA PHE A 269 9.03 20.51 -17.54
C PHE A 269 9.69 21.54 -18.44
N SER A 270 10.09 22.68 -17.88
CA SER A 270 10.79 23.71 -18.64
C SER A 270 12.29 23.41 -18.69
N GLU A 271 12.92 23.82 -19.79
CA GLU A 271 14.37 23.68 -19.99
C GLU A 271 15.16 24.33 -18.83
N TYR A 272 14.75 25.53 -18.42
CA TYR A 272 15.39 26.28 -17.33
C TYR A 272 15.20 25.60 -15.97
N ALA A 273 14.01 25.04 -15.69
CA ALA A 273 13.76 24.32 -14.45
C ALA A 273 14.70 23.12 -14.29
N GLN A 274 14.95 22.37 -15.36
CA GLN A 274 15.89 21.25 -15.33
C GLN A 274 17.31 21.71 -15.08
N GLN A 275 17.74 22.74 -15.79
CA GLN A 275 19.09 23.29 -15.64
C GLN A 275 19.31 23.78 -14.21
N ASP A 276 18.38 24.55 -13.65
CA ASP A 276 18.54 25.19 -12.33
C ASP A 276 18.44 24.19 -11.17
N ILE A 277 17.53 23.21 -11.22
CA ILE A 277 17.44 22.18 -10.17
C ILE A 277 18.72 21.35 -10.13
N VAL A 278 19.19 20.89 -11.29
CA VAL A 278 20.43 20.10 -11.37
C VAL A 278 21.64 20.97 -11.01
N ALA A 279 21.68 22.23 -11.42
CA ALA A 279 22.75 23.17 -11.07
C ALA A 279 22.81 23.45 -9.56
N ALA A 280 21.67 23.51 -8.86
CA ALA A 280 21.65 23.65 -7.41
C ALA A 280 22.26 22.43 -6.70
N TYR A 281 22.04 21.23 -7.22
CA TYR A 281 22.70 20.01 -6.74
C TYR A 281 24.22 20.06 -7.02
N VAL A 282 24.61 20.31 -8.28
CA VAL A 282 26.01 20.22 -8.73
C VAL A 282 26.89 21.34 -8.17
N TYR A 283 26.41 22.58 -8.18
CA TYR A 283 27.25 23.77 -7.90
C TYR A 283 27.01 24.39 -6.53
N GLN A 284 25.88 24.12 -5.87
CA GLN A 284 25.59 24.65 -4.52
C GLN A 284 25.66 23.59 -3.42
N ASN A 285 26.06 22.35 -3.75
CA ASN A 285 26.19 21.24 -2.81
C ASN A 285 24.90 20.97 -2.00
N ARG A 286 23.73 21.22 -2.61
CA ARG A 286 22.44 20.85 -2.04
C ARG A 286 22.18 19.36 -2.29
N THR A 287 21.41 18.72 -1.42
CA THR A 287 20.86 17.40 -1.73
C THR A 287 19.83 17.49 -2.86
N PHE A 288 19.56 16.38 -3.55
CA PHE A 288 18.52 16.32 -4.58
C PHE A 288 17.15 16.72 -4.01
N GLU A 289 16.84 16.29 -2.79
CA GLU A 289 15.60 16.57 -2.08
C GLU A 289 15.46 18.06 -1.76
N GLU A 290 16.52 18.69 -1.25
CA GLU A 290 16.50 20.14 -0.94
C GLU A 290 16.38 21.00 -2.21
N ALA A 291 17.13 20.67 -3.27
CA ALA A 291 17.05 21.37 -4.54
C ALA A 291 15.65 21.26 -5.16
N THR A 292 15.09 20.05 -5.16
CA THR A 292 13.73 19.78 -5.68
C THR A 292 12.66 20.48 -4.84
N CYS A 293 12.76 20.40 -3.51
CA CYS A 293 11.79 21.02 -2.60
C CYS A 293 11.77 22.54 -2.75
N ALA A 294 12.93 23.18 -2.82
CA ALA A 294 13.04 24.62 -3.05
C ALA A 294 12.37 25.02 -4.37
N TRP A 295 12.68 24.31 -5.47
CA TRP A 295 12.07 24.59 -6.76
C TRP A 295 10.55 24.40 -6.74
N LEU A 296 10.04 23.33 -6.12
CA LEU A 296 8.60 23.09 -6.01
C LEU A 296 7.89 24.21 -5.26
N LEU A 297 8.45 24.68 -4.14
CA LEU A 297 7.85 25.77 -3.36
C LEU A 297 7.84 27.10 -4.15
N ASP A 298 8.91 27.40 -4.86
CA ASP A 298 9.07 28.66 -5.61
C ASP A 298 8.28 28.66 -6.94
N ASN A 299 7.98 27.48 -7.50
CA ASN A 299 7.39 27.33 -8.83
C ASN A 299 6.01 26.65 -8.80
N ARG A 300 5.20 26.87 -7.75
CA ARG A 300 3.86 26.27 -7.60
C ARG A 300 2.99 26.37 -8.86
N ALA A 301 2.96 27.53 -9.50
CA ALA A 301 2.17 27.76 -10.71
C ALA A 301 2.58 26.87 -11.89
N ALA A 302 3.82 26.38 -11.91
CA ALA A 302 4.35 25.53 -12.99
C ALA A 302 3.91 24.06 -12.88
N TRP A 303 3.58 23.57 -11.68
CA TRP A 303 3.25 22.15 -11.46
C TRP A 303 1.88 21.90 -10.84
N GLU A 304 1.22 22.89 -10.23
CA GLU A 304 -0.07 22.69 -9.55
C GLU A 304 -1.17 22.20 -10.51
N SER A 305 -1.20 22.71 -11.73
CA SER A 305 -2.15 22.27 -12.77
C SER A 305 -1.86 20.86 -13.28
N LEU A 306 -0.66 20.33 -13.05
CA LEU A 306 -0.25 18.99 -13.48
C LEU A 306 -0.71 17.91 -12.48
N LEU A 307 -1.10 18.31 -11.26
CA LEU A 307 -1.52 17.36 -10.24
C LEU A 307 -2.83 16.67 -10.63
N PRO A 308 -2.95 15.36 -10.40
CA PRO A 308 -4.20 14.64 -10.63
C PRO A 308 -5.29 15.12 -9.67
N ASP A 309 -6.55 14.96 -10.08
CA ASP A 309 -7.72 15.34 -9.28
C ASP A 309 -7.62 14.72 -7.87
N PRO A 310 -7.65 15.53 -6.79
CA PRO A 310 -7.59 15.04 -5.42
C PRO A 310 -8.64 13.97 -5.10
N ASN A 311 -9.79 14.00 -5.77
CA ASN A 311 -10.85 13.02 -5.58
C ASN A 311 -10.50 11.64 -6.16
N THR A 312 -9.50 11.56 -7.04
CA THR A 312 -8.98 10.32 -7.62
C THR A 312 -7.76 9.79 -6.87
N LEU A 313 -7.22 10.56 -5.92
CA LEU A 313 -6.11 10.14 -5.09
C LEU A 313 -6.61 9.12 -4.06
N ILE A 314 -6.06 7.91 -4.14
CA ILE A 314 -6.26 6.89 -3.13
C ILE A 314 -5.15 7.06 -2.09
N THR A 315 -5.49 7.42 -0.87
CA THR A 315 -4.52 7.60 0.21
C THR A 315 -4.29 6.28 0.94
N PRO A 316 -3.04 5.93 1.30
CA PRO A 316 -2.80 4.80 2.17
C PRO A 316 -3.33 5.13 3.58
N ALA A 317 -4.31 4.37 4.02
CA ALA A 317 -4.89 4.45 5.35
C ALA A 317 -4.34 3.31 6.22
N SER A 318 -4.00 3.63 7.45
CA SER A 318 -3.54 2.66 8.45
C SER A 318 -4.56 2.48 9.55
N THR A 319 -4.53 1.32 10.20
CA THR A 319 -5.41 1.03 11.34
C THR A 319 -5.05 1.95 12.52
N SER A 320 -6.03 2.49 13.24
CA SER A 320 -5.76 3.35 14.41
C SER A 320 -4.85 2.67 15.43
N SER A 321 -3.71 3.31 15.75
CA SER A 321 -2.74 2.79 16.73
C SER A 321 -3.38 2.57 18.10
N ALA A 322 -4.32 3.44 18.49
CA ALA A 322 -5.06 3.30 19.75
C ALA A 322 -5.96 2.05 19.75
N ALA A 323 -6.67 1.80 18.64
CA ALA A 323 -7.52 0.61 18.50
C ALA A 323 -6.69 -0.68 18.53
N ARG A 324 -5.54 -0.70 17.83
CA ARG A 324 -4.61 -1.85 17.84
C ARG A 324 -4.12 -2.17 19.24
N VAL A 325 -3.58 -1.17 19.93
CA VAL A 325 -3.05 -1.36 21.30
C VAL A 325 -4.16 -1.84 22.24
N ALA A 326 -5.36 -1.27 22.17
CA ALA A 326 -6.48 -1.68 23.01
C ALA A 326 -6.87 -3.16 22.79
N LEU A 327 -7.01 -3.59 21.53
CA LEU A 327 -7.37 -4.97 21.21
C LEU A 327 -6.25 -5.97 21.57
N PHE A 328 -4.99 -5.58 21.43
CA PHE A 328 -3.84 -6.43 21.79
C PHE A 328 -3.72 -6.62 23.30
N VAL A 329 -3.91 -5.55 24.08
CA VAL A 329 -3.94 -5.63 25.54
C VAL A 329 -5.08 -6.53 25.98
N LEU A 330 -6.27 -6.38 25.39
CA LEU A 330 -7.42 -7.23 25.70
C LEU A 330 -7.16 -8.71 25.35
N ALA A 331 -6.64 -9.00 24.16
CA ALA A 331 -6.25 -10.35 23.74
C ALA A 331 -5.20 -10.94 24.69
N GLY A 332 -4.19 -10.15 25.06
CA GLY A 332 -3.12 -10.54 25.97
C GLY A 332 -3.62 -10.90 27.37
N LEU A 333 -4.57 -10.13 27.90
CA LEU A 333 -5.22 -10.43 29.18
C LEU A 333 -6.02 -11.74 29.12
N ILE A 334 -6.73 -12.00 28.02
CA ILE A 334 -7.48 -13.25 27.84
C ILE A 334 -6.52 -14.45 27.70
N VAL A 335 -5.44 -14.31 26.94
CA VAL A 335 -4.39 -15.34 26.82
C VAL A 335 -3.77 -15.63 28.18
N LEU A 336 -3.42 -14.60 28.96
CA LEU A 336 -2.89 -14.75 30.31
C LEU A 336 -3.88 -15.49 31.22
N LEU A 337 -5.16 -15.12 31.17
CA LEU A 337 -6.22 -15.80 31.93
C LEU A 337 -6.33 -17.28 31.53
N CYS A 338 -6.29 -17.59 30.23
CA CYS A 338 -6.31 -18.97 29.73
C CYS A 338 -5.11 -19.78 30.24
N MET A 339 -3.91 -19.17 30.26
CA MET A 339 -2.70 -19.80 30.80
C MET A 339 -2.82 -20.07 32.30
N ILE A 340 -3.31 -19.10 33.08
CA ILE A 340 -3.56 -19.27 34.52
C ILE A 340 -4.57 -20.40 34.77
N MET A 341 -5.71 -20.41 34.06
CA MET A 341 -6.70 -21.49 34.17
C MET A 341 -6.14 -22.84 33.74
N GLY A 342 -5.24 -22.88 32.76
CA GLY A 342 -4.53 -24.09 32.35
C GLY A 342 -3.61 -24.63 33.44
N LEU A 343 -2.81 -23.76 34.05
CA LEU A 343 -1.95 -24.10 35.20
C LEU A 343 -2.78 -24.60 36.39
N MET A 344 -3.89 -23.93 36.70
CA MET A 344 -4.80 -24.37 37.76
C MET A 344 -5.44 -25.72 37.44
N THR A 345 -5.87 -25.94 36.20
CA THR A 345 -6.45 -27.21 35.77
C THR A 345 -5.42 -28.34 35.86
N TRP A 346 -4.17 -28.09 35.49
CA TRP A 346 -3.07 -29.03 35.63
C TRP A 346 -2.74 -29.33 37.10
N HIS A 347 -2.66 -28.31 37.94
CA HIS A 347 -2.35 -28.45 39.35
C HIS A 347 -3.45 -29.23 40.10
N PHE A 348 -4.71 -28.87 39.86
CA PHE A 348 -5.87 -29.47 40.52
C PHE A 348 -6.42 -30.71 39.80
N ARG A 349 -5.74 -31.27 38.79
CA ARG A 349 -6.22 -32.40 37.97
C ARG A 349 -6.57 -33.68 38.75
N ARG A 350 -6.03 -33.84 39.95
CA ARG A 350 -6.28 -34.98 40.85
C ARG A 350 -7.51 -34.80 41.75
N ILE A 351 -8.07 -33.59 41.81
CA ILE A 351 -9.29 -33.31 42.59
C ILE A 351 -10.50 -33.84 41.83
N ARG A 352 -11.42 -34.52 42.54
CA ARG A 352 -12.56 -35.24 41.94
C ARG A 352 -13.38 -34.41 40.95
N ILE A 353 -13.65 -33.12 41.26
CA ILE A 353 -14.37 -32.22 40.34
C ILE A 353 -13.62 -32.09 39.00
N ILE A 354 -12.34 -31.71 39.02
CA ILE A 354 -11.56 -31.49 37.80
C ILE A 354 -11.28 -32.82 37.08
N GLN A 355 -11.01 -33.89 37.84
CA GLN A 355 -10.81 -35.23 37.30
C GLN A 355 -12.04 -35.73 36.53
N SER A 356 -13.25 -35.52 37.07
CA SER A 356 -14.51 -35.90 36.42
C SER A 356 -14.77 -35.12 35.12
N ALA A 357 -14.26 -33.89 35.02
CA ALA A 357 -14.39 -33.02 33.86
C ALA A 357 -13.42 -33.36 32.71
N SER A 358 -12.65 -34.45 32.84
CA SER A 358 -11.66 -34.92 31.87
C SER A 358 -10.58 -33.87 31.56
N PRO A 359 -9.59 -33.68 32.45
CA PRO A 359 -8.64 -32.57 32.40
C PRO A 359 -7.82 -32.51 31.11
N THR A 360 -7.55 -33.65 30.46
CA THR A 360 -6.87 -33.69 29.15
C THR A 360 -7.61 -32.89 28.08
N TYR A 361 -8.93 -33.03 27.97
CA TYR A 361 -9.72 -32.28 26.99
C TYR A 361 -9.82 -30.80 27.36
N LEU A 362 -9.88 -30.47 28.65
CA LEU A 362 -9.86 -29.07 29.10
C LEU A 362 -8.55 -28.37 28.74
N LEU A 363 -7.42 -29.04 28.87
CA LEU A 363 -6.12 -28.51 28.47
C LEU A 363 -6.00 -28.36 26.94
N LEU A 364 -6.52 -29.31 26.16
CA LEU A 364 -6.57 -29.19 24.69
C LEU A 364 -7.46 -28.02 24.23
N ILE A 365 -8.60 -27.80 24.90
CA ILE A 365 -9.49 -26.65 24.66
C ILE A 365 -8.74 -25.33 24.91
N LEU A 366 -8.04 -25.22 26.04
CA LEU A 366 -7.25 -24.03 26.37
C LEU A 366 -6.10 -23.81 25.38
N PHE A 367 -5.43 -24.87 24.94
CA PHE A 367 -4.38 -24.79 23.93
C PHE A 367 -4.92 -24.26 22.59
N GLY A 368 -6.05 -24.81 22.12
CA GLY A 368 -6.74 -24.31 20.93
C GLY A 368 -7.20 -22.86 21.07
N ALA A 369 -7.72 -22.48 22.25
CA ALA A 369 -8.11 -21.11 22.56
C ALA A 369 -6.94 -20.12 22.46
N VAL A 370 -5.79 -20.44 23.08
CA VAL A 370 -4.57 -19.61 23.02
C VAL A 370 -4.06 -19.50 21.58
N MET A 371 -4.00 -20.61 20.84
CA MET A 371 -3.62 -20.58 19.42
C MET A 371 -4.55 -19.72 18.58
N SER A 372 -5.87 -19.85 18.77
CA SER A 372 -6.87 -19.05 18.05
C SER A 372 -6.83 -17.56 18.40
N MET A 373 -6.21 -17.17 19.51
CA MET A 373 -5.96 -15.76 19.86
C MET A 373 -4.66 -15.23 19.25
N LEU A 374 -3.72 -16.11 18.91
CA LEU A 374 -2.39 -15.71 18.47
C LEU A 374 -2.41 -14.98 17.12
N TRP A 375 -3.40 -15.25 16.27
CA TRP A 375 -3.52 -14.57 14.98
C TRP A 375 -3.72 -13.06 15.11
N ILE A 376 -4.38 -12.58 16.18
CA ILE A 376 -4.59 -11.14 16.43
C ILE A 376 -3.24 -10.42 16.50
N PHE A 377 -2.23 -11.04 17.14
CA PHE A 377 -0.89 -10.47 17.26
C PHE A 377 -0.11 -10.48 15.94
N LEU A 378 -0.42 -11.44 15.05
CA LEU A 378 0.20 -11.54 13.73
C LEU A 378 -0.30 -10.45 12.77
N ASP A 379 -1.44 -9.83 13.07
CA ASP A 379 -2.09 -8.78 12.28
C ASP A 379 -1.69 -7.36 12.74
N TYR A 380 -0.57 -7.23 13.47
CA TYR A 380 -0.10 -5.94 14.00
C TYR A 380 0.47 -4.99 12.92
N SER A 381 1.16 -5.56 11.94
CA SER A 381 1.95 -4.83 10.95
C SER A 381 1.05 -4.16 9.91
N ASP A 382 1.37 -2.92 9.55
CA ASP A 382 0.73 -2.20 8.45
C ASP A 382 1.08 -2.78 7.07
N ASP A 383 2.21 -3.49 6.98
CA ASP A 383 2.72 -4.10 5.75
C ASP A 383 2.84 -5.63 5.92
N PRO A 384 1.71 -6.37 6.01
CA PRO A 384 1.74 -7.81 6.22
C PRO A 384 2.48 -8.55 5.08
N SER A 385 3.44 -9.39 5.48
CA SER A 385 4.12 -10.32 4.57
C SER A 385 3.27 -11.57 4.30
N THR A 386 3.53 -12.26 3.19
CA THR A 386 2.91 -13.57 2.87
C THR A 386 3.08 -14.59 4.00
N ALA A 387 4.22 -14.57 4.70
CA ALA A 387 4.46 -15.45 5.85
C ALA A 387 3.55 -15.11 7.04
N GLN A 388 3.34 -13.82 7.32
CA GLN A 388 2.40 -13.37 8.36
C GLN A 388 0.96 -13.73 8.00
N CYS A 389 0.53 -13.49 6.76
CA CYS A 389 -0.81 -13.89 6.30
C CYS A 389 -1.03 -15.40 6.39
N THR A 390 -0.02 -16.20 6.02
CA THR A 390 -0.07 -17.66 6.17
C THR A 390 -0.19 -18.06 7.64
N ALA A 391 0.69 -17.54 8.51
CA ALA A 391 0.66 -17.86 9.93
C ALA A 391 -0.67 -17.46 10.59
N ARG A 392 -1.25 -16.31 10.19
CA ARG A 392 -2.55 -15.82 10.64
C ARG A 392 -3.66 -16.85 10.39
N VAL A 393 -3.78 -17.31 9.14
CA VAL A 393 -4.77 -18.32 8.72
C VAL A 393 -4.59 -19.63 9.50
N TRP A 394 -3.35 -20.09 9.63
CA TRP A 394 -3.04 -21.32 10.36
C TRP A 394 -3.43 -21.24 11.83
N MET A 395 -3.06 -20.16 12.54
CA MET A 395 -3.38 -19.98 13.95
C MET A 395 -4.90 -19.91 14.19
N ARG A 396 -5.64 -19.23 13.29
CA ARG A 396 -7.11 -19.10 13.35
C ARG A 396 -7.80 -20.47 13.23
N HIS A 397 -7.62 -21.17 12.11
CA HIS A 397 -8.38 -22.40 11.82
C HIS A 397 -7.88 -23.63 12.59
N LEU A 398 -6.56 -23.76 12.79
CA LEU A 398 -6.03 -24.88 13.56
C LEU A 398 -6.37 -24.74 15.05
N GLY A 399 -6.33 -23.51 15.59
CA GLY A 399 -6.79 -23.22 16.95
C GLY A 399 -8.26 -23.58 17.16
N PHE A 400 -9.13 -23.16 16.23
CA PHE A 400 -10.55 -23.55 16.21
C PHE A 400 -10.73 -25.07 16.17
N SER A 401 -10.06 -25.75 15.22
CA SER A 401 -10.14 -27.21 15.04
C SER A 401 -9.77 -27.97 16.30
N ILE A 402 -8.64 -27.61 16.95
CA ILE A 402 -8.19 -28.24 18.19
C ILE A 402 -9.23 -28.06 19.31
N MET A 403 -9.73 -26.84 19.47
CA MET A 403 -10.69 -26.50 20.52
C MET A 403 -12.01 -27.27 20.35
N PHE A 404 -12.60 -27.22 19.16
CA PHE A 404 -13.91 -27.83 18.92
C PHE A 404 -13.84 -29.34 18.73
N THR A 405 -12.74 -29.90 18.23
CA THR A 405 -12.55 -31.36 18.21
C THR A 405 -12.45 -31.91 19.64
N ALA A 406 -11.75 -31.21 20.54
CA ALA A 406 -11.69 -31.61 21.95
C ALA A 406 -13.08 -31.54 22.63
N LEU A 407 -13.88 -30.51 22.33
CA LEU A 407 -15.26 -30.40 22.81
C LEU A 407 -16.18 -31.48 22.25
N PHE A 408 -16.04 -31.77 20.96
CA PHE A 408 -16.82 -32.80 20.30
C PHE A 408 -16.56 -34.17 20.91
N LEU A 409 -15.29 -34.56 21.06
CA LEU A 409 -14.94 -35.87 21.63
C LEU A 409 -15.31 -35.98 23.11
N LYS A 410 -15.21 -34.88 23.85
CA LYS A 410 -15.69 -34.82 25.23
C LYS A 410 -17.21 -35.05 25.30
N THR A 411 -17.99 -34.38 24.46
CA THR A 411 -19.46 -34.56 24.40
C THR A 411 -19.84 -35.94 23.87
N TYR A 412 -19.11 -36.45 22.89
CA TYR A 412 -19.30 -37.78 22.33
C TYR A 412 -19.01 -38.89 23.35
N ARG A 413 -17.96 -38.73 24.18
CA ARG A 413 -17.68 -39.64 25.32
C ARG A 413 -18.89 -39.72 26.24
N ILE A 414 -19.47 -38.57 26.61
CA ILE A 414 -20.68 -38.50 27.44
C ILE A 414 -21.82 -39.28 26.75
N ALA A 415 -22.10 -38.99 25.47
CA ALA A 415 -23.16 -39.66 24.71
C ALA A 415 -22.99 -41.19 24.68
N ARG A 416 -21.76 -41.66 24.48
CA ARG A 416 -21.45 -43.08 24.42
C ARG A 416 -21.53 -43.77 25.77
N VAL A 417 -21.10 -43.12 26.84
CA VAL A 417 -21.25 -43.67 28.20
C VAL A 417 -22.73 -43.86 28.53
N PHE A 418 -23.58 -42.84 28.29
CA PHE A 418 -25.03 -42.97 28.50
C PHE A 418 -25.65 -44.10 27.68
N LYS A 419 -25.27 -44.23 26.41
CA LYS A 419 -25.77 -45.31 25.55
C LYS A 419 -25.25 -46.69 25.99
N ALA A 420 -24.00 -46.81 26.43
CA ALA A 420 -23.39 -48.07 26.87
C ALA A 420 -24.07 -48.61 28.14
N THR A 421 -24.45 -47.73 29.08
CA THR A 421 -25.20 -48.11 30.29
C THR A 421 -26.57 -48.68 29.95
N VAL A 422 -27.23 -48.15 28.92
CA VAL A 422 -28.52 -48.63 28.44
C VAL A 422 -28.39 -49.96 27.67
N THR A 423 -27.32 -50.13 26.89
CA THR A 423 -27.17 -51.24 25.94
C THR A 423 -26.19 -52.35 26.38
N LYS A 424 -25.57 -52.23 27.56
CA LYS A 424 -24.47 -53.10 28.04
C LYS A 424 -23.30 -53.24 27.04
N SER A 425 -23.00 -52.17 26.31
CA SER A 425 -21.88 -52.14 25.36
C SER A 425 -20.53 -51.97 26.06
N THR A 426 -19.44 -52.43 25.43
CA THR A 426 -18.06 -52.28 25.94
C THR A 426 -17.67 -50.81 26.15
N PRO A 427 -16.95 -50.45 27.24
CA PRO A 427 -16.51 -49.08 27.50
C PRO A 427 -15.50 -48.60 26.44
N LEU A 428 -15.50 -47.29 26.15
CA LEU A 428 -14.56 -46.68 25.21
C LEU A 428 -13.16 -46.56 25.83
N ASN A 429 -12.14 -46.87 25.02
CA ASN A 429 -10.74 -46.64 25.38
C ASN A 429 -10.34 -45.18 25.08
N ASP A 430 -9.73 -44.50 26.05
CA ASP A 430 -9.29 -43.10 25.91
C ASP A 430 -8.23 -42.93 24.80
N LEU A 431 -7.37 -43.95 24.56
CA LEU A 431 -6.41 -43.96 23.45
C LEU A 431 -7.10 -43.92 22.08
N ARG A 432 -8.21 -44.66 21.94
CA ARG A 432 -8.99 -44.66 20.69
C ARG A 432 -9.62 -43.29 20.48
N LEU A 433 -10.07 -42.62 21.54
CA LEU A 433 -10.66 -41.28 21.43
C LEU A 433 -9.59 -40.24 21.05
N PHE A 434 -8.38 -40.34 21.59
CA PHE A 434 -7.23 -39.53 21.19
C PHE A 434 -6.80 -39.77 19.73
N TYR A 435 -6.88 -41.01 19.23
CA TYR A 435 -6.65 -41.28 17.81
C TYR A 435 -7.64 -40.54 16.90
N HIS A 436 -8.93 -40.51 17.25
CA HIS A 436 -9.92 -39.71 16.50
C HIS A 436 -9.64 -38.20 16.60
N PHE A 437 -9.14 -37.72 17.75
CA PHE A 437 -8.71 -36.32 17.90
C PHE A 437 -7.60 -35.97 16.91
N LEU A 438 -6.57 -36.81 16.84
CA LEU A 438 -5.46 -36.61 15.91
C LEU A 438 -5.93 -36.68 14.46
N GLN A 439 -6.76 -37.68 14.12
CA GLN A 439 -7.30 -37.86 12.78
C GLN A 439 -8.04 -36.61 12.28
N MET A 440 -8.94 -36.03 13.08
CA MET A 440 -9.70 -34.84 12.69
C MET A 440 -8.81 -33.60 12.50
N ASN A 441 -7.80 -33.41 13.37
CA ASN A 441 -6.88 -32.28 13.24
C ASN A 441 -5.88 -32.46 12.08
N VAL A 442 -5.47 -33.70 11.78
CA VAL A 442 -4.64 -33.99 10.59
C VAL A 442 -5.37 -33.61 9.31
N VAL A 443 -6.69 -33.86 9.22
CA VAL A 443 -7.47 -33.41 8.06
C VAL A 443 -7.40 -31.89 7.90
N MET A 444 -7.56 -31.13 8.98
CA MET A 444 -7.42 -29.66 8.93
C MET A 444 -6.02 -29.23 8.50
N VAL A 445 -4.96 -29.84 9.05
CA VAL A 445 -3.58 -29.55 8.65
C VAL A 445 -3.35 -29.82 7.17
N VAL A 446 -3.84 -30.94 6.64
CA VAL A 446 -3.72 -31.27 5.20
C VAL A 446 -4.42 -30.22 4.34
N VAL A 447 -5.62 -29.78 4.71
CA VAL A 447 -6.35 -28.72 3.99
C VAL A 447 -5.54 -27.41 3.99
N LEU A 448 -4.98 -27.00 5.13
CA LEU A 448 -4.17 -25.79 5.25
C LEU A 448 -2.86 -25.87 4.45
N VAL A 449 -2.20 -27.03 4.43
CA VAL A 449 -1.01 -27.27 3.60
C VAL A 449 -1.35 -27.16 2.11
N ILE A 450 -2.44 -27.79 1.67
CA ILE A 450 -2.89 -27.71 0.27
C ILE A 450 -3.15 -26.25 -0.11
N TRP A 451 -3.88 -25.50 0.72
CA TRP A 451 -4.13 -24.08 0.46
C TRP A 451 -2.81 -23.29 0.36
N THR A 452 -1.90 -23.48 1.32
CA THR A 452 -0.60 -22.79 1.34
C THR A 452 0.25 -23.06 0.09
N ILE A 453 0.21 -24.29 -0.45
CA ILE A 453 1.01 -24.68 -1.63
C ILE A 453 0.34 -24.23 -2.94
N VAL A 454 -0.98 -24.39 -3.06
CA VAL A 454 -1.71 -24.14 -4.31
C VAL A 454 -1.96 -22.65 -4.52
N ASN A 455 -2.34 -21.93 -3.47
CA ASN A 455 -2.62 -20.49 -3.51
C ASN A 455 -2.30 -19.86 -2.16
N PRO A 456 -1.01 -19.53 -1.90
CA PRO A 456 -0.59 -19.02 -0.60
C PRO A 456 -1.36 -17.76 -0.20
N PRO A 457 -1.83 -17.66 1.06
CA PRO A 457 -2.38 -16.43 1.60
C PRO A 457 -1.38 -15.28 1.47
N HIS A 458 -1.78 -14.21 0.80
CA HIS A 458 -0.94 -13.04 0.54
C HIS A 458 -1.67 -11.76 0.92
N ALA A 459 -0.88 -10.69 1.05
CA ALA A 459 -1.39 -9.36 1.27
C ALA A 459 -1.74 -8.70 -0.07
N ASP A 460 -2.85 -7.97 -0.11
CA ASP A 460 -3.27 -7.17 -1.27
C ASP A 460 -3.90 -5.86 -0.79
N GLN A 461 -3.92 -4.86 -1.68
CA GLN A 461 -4.47 -3.55 -1.39
C GLN A 461 -5.98 -3.56 -1.61
N LEU A 462 -6.74 -3.37 -0.54
CA LEU A 462 -8.17 -3.12 -0.63
C LEU A 462 -8.42 -1.62 -0.71
N ILE A 463 -9.29 -1.21 -1.64
CA ILE A 463 -9.72 0.17 -1.82
C ILE A 463 -11.12 0.29 -1.25
N SER A 464 -11.31 1.19 -0.28
CA SER A 464 -12.61 1.51 0.31
C SER A 464 -12.79 3.03 0.29
N GLY A 465 -13.67 3.51 -0.59
CA GLY A 465 -13.79 4.95 -0.86
C GLY A 465 -12.50 5.50 -1.47
N ASN A 466 -11.93 6.53 -0.82
CA ASN A 466 -10.67 7.15 -1.24
C ASN A 466 -9.45 6.64 -0.44
N GLU A 467 -9.62 5.60 0.37
CA GLU A 467 -8.55 5.01 1.17
C GLU A 467 -8.15 3.63 0.60
N SER A 468 -6.85 3.36 0.56
CA SER A 468 -6.29 2.03 0.35
C SER A 468 -5.65 1.52 1.63
N TYR A 469 -5.80 0.24 1.92
CA TYR A 469 -5.12 -0.38 3.05
C TYR A 469 -4.72 -1.80 2.67
N LEU A 470 -3.54 -2.20 3.15
CA LEU A 470 -2.98 -3.51 2.85
C LEU A 470 -3.55 -4.53 3.85
N VAL A 471 -4.15 -5.61 3.34
CA VAL A 471 -4.69 -6.68 4.19
C VAL A 471 -4.36 -8.05 3.65
N CYS A 472 -4.37 -9.05 4.53
CA CYS A 472 -4.38 -10.45 4.12
C CYS A 472 -5.72 -10.79 3.46
N VAL A 473 -5.69 -11.17 2.18
CA VAL A 473 -6.91 -11.34 1.38
C VAL A 473 -7.73 -12.54 1.86
N ILE A 474 -9.03 -12.32 2.07
CA ILE A 474 -10.00 -13.38 2.30
C ILE A 474 -10.34 -14.04 0.97
N SER A 475 -9.81 -15.23 0.74
CA SER A 475 -10.08 -16.00 -0.47
C SER A 475 -11.31 -16.92 -0.33
N TRP A 476 -11.70 -17.59 -1.41
CA TRP A 476 -12.76 -18.59 -1.36
C TRP A 476 -12.39 -19.80 -0.47
N TRP A 477 -11.10 -20.11 -0.29
CA TRP A 477 -10.62 -21.16 0.61
C TRP A 477 -11.01 -20.86 2.06
N ASP A 478 -10.81 -19.63 2.50
CA ASP A 478 -11.18 -19.15 3.83
C ASP A 478 -12.69 -19.34 4.06
N ASN A 479 -13.51 -18.88 3.11
CA ASN A 479 -14.96 -19.02 3.17
C ASN A 479 -15.40 -20.51 3.20
N ALA A 480 -14.74 -21.38 2.43
CA ALA A 480 -15.07 -22.80 2.39
C ALA A 480 -14.77 -23.49 3.73
N ILE A 481 -13.62 -23.18 4.34
CA ILE A 481 -13.26 -23.67 5.68
C ILE A 481 -14.25 -23.15 6.70
N TYR A 482 -14.60 -21.86 6.65
CA TYR A 482 -15.56 -21.26 7.57
C TYR A 482 -16.94 -21.92 7.51
N ILE A 483 -17.45 -22.21 6.31
CA ILE A 483 -18.71 -22.94 6.12
C ILE A 483 -18.62 -24.35 6.74
N ALA A 484 -17.49 -25.04 6.53
CA ALA A 484 -17.25 -26.36 7.12
C ALA A 484 -17.16 -26.32 8.65
N GLU A 485 -16.56 -25.27 9.22
CA GLU A 485 -16.48 -25.03 10.66
C GLU A 485 -17.88 -24.82 11.27
N VAL A 486 -18.72 -23.99 10.65
CA VAL A 486 -20.12 -23.81 11.07
C VAL A 486 -20.89 -25.12 10.99
N GLY A 487 -20.70 -25.91 9.92
CA GLY A 487 -21.27 -27.26 9.81
C GLY A 487 -20.85 -28.18 10.95
N CYS A 488 -19.57 -28.16 11.34
CA CYS A 488 -19.06 -28.91 12.49
C CYS A 488 -19.70 -28.46 13.82
N LEU A 489 -19.90 -27.15 14.01
CA LEU A 489 -20.57 -26.61 15.20
C LEU A 489 -22.03 -27.05 15.28
N VAL A 490 -22.76 -27.06 14.16
CA VAL A 490 -24.12 -27.60 14.09
C VAL A 490 -24.13 -29.09 14.46
N GLY A 491 -23.18 -29.87 13.93
CA GLY A 491 -23.00 -31.27 14.31
C GLY A 491 -22.75 -31.46 15.82
N LEU A 492 -21.91 -30.62 16.42
CA LEU A 492 -21.70 -30.61 17.87
C LEU A 492 -22.97 -30.26 18.64
N ALA A 493 -23.75 -29.27 18.17
CA ALA A 493 -25.03 -28.90 18.78
C ALA A 493 -26.03 -30.08 18.79
N VAL A 494 -26.10 -30.87 17.72
CA VAL A 494 -26.92 -32.09 17.64
C VAL A 494 -26.47 -33.13 18.67
N VAL A 495 -25.16 -33.35 18.82
CA VAL A 495 -24.62 -34.27 19.84
C VAL A 495 -24.94 -33.76 21.24
N CYS A 496 -24.81 -32.45 21.50
CA CYS A 496 -25.21 -31.82 22.76
C CYS A 496 -26.70 -32.04 23.08
N PHE A 497 -27.58 -31.93 22.08
CA PHE A 497 -29.00 -32.20 22.24
C PHE A 497 -29.28 -33.64 22.66
N ASN A 498 -28.56 -34.61 22.09
CA ASN A 498 -28.70 -36.03 22.43
C ASN A 498 -28.28 -36.35 23.87
N VAL A 499 -27.36 -35.56 24.45
CA VAL A 499 -26.89 -35.72 25.83
C VAL A 499 -27.55 -34.77 26.82
N ARG A 500 -28.57 -34.00 26.43
CA ARG A 500 -29.18 -32.99 27.30
C ARG A 500 -29.84 -33.58 28.57
N LYS A 501 -30.27 -34.84 28.51
CA LYS A 501 -30.90 -35.58 29.63
C LYS A 501 -29.89 -36.32 30.51
N ALA A 502 -28.60 -36.23 30.19
CA ALA A 502 -27.53 -36.80 30.99
C ALA A 502 -27.52 -36.19 32.41
N PRO A 503 -27.71 -36.96 33.50
CA PRO A 503 -27.38 -36.50 34.84
C PRO A 503 -25.91 -36.09 34.87
N SER A 504 -25.66 -34.80 35.08
CA SER A 504 -24.34 -34.26 35.35
C SER A 504 -24.44 -33.37 36.57
N ALA A 505 -23.48 -33.47 37.48
CA ALA A 505 -23.44 -32.67 38.70
C ALA A 505 -23.39 -31.15 38.42
N PHE A 506 -23.11 -30.75 37.18
CA PHE A 506 -22.87 -29.36 36.78
C PHE A 506 -23.61 -28.91 35.52
N ASN A 507 -24.64 -29.63 35.04
CA ASN A 507 -25.29 -29.29 33.76
C ASN A 507 -24.30 -29.06 32.60
N GLU A 508 -23.23 -29.86 32.54
CA GLU A 508 -22.08 -29.62 31.66
C GLU A 508 -22.48 -29.56 30.16
N SER A 509 -23.45 -30.37 29.75
CA SER A 509 -24.00 -30.35 28.40
C SER A 509 -24.71 -29.03 28.04
N LYS A 510 -25.31 -28.32 29.02
CA LYS A 510 -25.95 -27.02 28.79
C LYS A 510 -24.90 -25.93 28.57
N PHE A 511 -23.82 -25.93 29.33
CA PHE A 511 -22.74 -24.95 29.16
C PHE A 511 -22.01 -25.12 27.82
N ILE A 512 -21.79 -26.37 27.39
CA ILE A 512 -21.25 -26.65 26.04
C ILE A 512 -22.22 -26.14 24.97
N ALA A 513 -23.50 -26.45 25.07
CA ALA A 513 -24.51 -26.00 24.10
C ALA A 513 -24.62 -24.46 24.03
N LEU A 514 -24.60 -23.77 25.17
CA LEU A 514 -24.62 -22.30 25.24
C LEU A 514 -23.38 -21.68 24.58
N SER A 515 -22.21 -22.30 24.76
CA SER A 515 -20.97 -21.84 24.14
C SER A 515 -20.99 -22.00 22.62
N VAL A 516 -21.49 -23.14 22.13
CA VAL A 516 -21.64 -23.40 20.68
C VAL A 516 -22.65 -22.44 20.05
N TYR A 517 -23.79 -22.21 20.73
CA TYR A 517 -24.78 -21.24 20.28
C TYR A 517 -24.20 -19.83 20.18
N ASN A 518 -23.48 -19.37 21.21
CA ASN A 518 -22.83 -18.07 21.20
C ASN A 518 -21.83 -17.93 20.04
N TRP A 519 -21.00 -18.95 19.80
CA TRP A 519 -20.06 -18.95 18.69
C TRP A 519 -20.78 -18.80 17.35
N ILE A 520 -21.78 -19.65 17.05
CA ILE A 520 -22.52 -19.61 15.78
C ILE A 520 -23.17 -18.24 15.57
N VAL A 521 -23.84 -17.70 16.59
CA VAL A 521 -24.56 -16.42 16.49
C VAL A 521 -23.61 -15.26 16.24
N VAL A 522 -22.53 -15.15 17.02
CA VAL A 522 -21.54 -14.07 16.86
C VAL A 522 -20.85 -14.18 15.50
N ALA A 523 -20.40 -15.38 15.14
CA ALA A 523 -19.74 -15.69 13.88
C ALA A 523 -20.58 -15.26 12.66
N VAL A 524 -21.84 -15.71 12.60
CA VAL A 524 -22.75 -15.38 11.50
C VAL A 524 -23.06 -13.88 11.42
N ILE A 525 -23.35 -13.23 12.55
CA ILE A 525 -23.70 -11.80 12.58
C ILE A 525 -22.51 -10.95 12.11
N LEU A 526 -21.31 -11.18 12.66
CA LEU A 526 -20.14 -10.37 12.32
C LEU A 526 -19.73 -10.57 10.86
N GLN A 527 -19.83 -11.78 10.31
CA GLN A 527 -19.56 -12.02 8.89
C GLN A 527 -20.58 -11.33 7.97
N ILE A 528 -21.86 -11.29 8.34
CA ILE A 528 -22.85 -10.51 7.58
C ILE A 528 -22.48 -9.03 7.60
N ILE A 529 -22.06 -8.49 8.75
CA ILE A 529 -21.64 -7.08 8.87
C ILE A 529 -20.42 -6.79 7.99
N LEU A 530 -19.38 -7.63 8.02
CA LEU A 530 -18.17 -7.51 7.20
C LEU A 530 -18.49 -7.50 5.70
N ARG A 531 -19.53 -8.23 5.28
CA ARG A 531 -19.92 -8.34 3.86
C ARG A 531 -20.92 -7.26 3.42
N ALA A 532 -21.78 -6.80 4.33
CA ALA A 532 -22.86 -5.85 4.03
C ALA A 532 -22.45 -4.38 4.22
N THR A 533 -21.29 -4.12 4.84
CA THR A 533 -20.88 -2.76 5.23
C THR A 533 -19.54 -2.38 4.59
N THR A 534 -19.45 -1.14 4.13
CA THR A 534 -18.17 -0.49 3.76
C THR A 534 -17.63 0.27 4.96
N GLY A 535 -16.35 0.10 5.29
CA GLY A 535 -15.69 0.78 6.41
C GLY A 535 -14.24 1.15 6.11
N ASN A 536 -13.58 1.75 7.09
CA ASN A 536 -12.13 1.98 7.06
C ASN A 536 -11.35 0.76 7.58
N ALA A 537 -10.02 0.75 7.44
CA ALA A 537 -9.17 -0.35 7.90
C ALA A 537 -9.41 -0.73 9.38
N THR A 538 -9.62 0.29 10.22
CA THR A 538 -9.87 0.11 11.65
C THR A 538 -11.18 -0.63 11.93
N PHE A 539 -12.23 -0.34 11.17
CA PHE A 539 -13.52 -1.00 11.30
C PHE A 539 -13.41 -2.50 11.04
N PHE A 540 -12.80 -2.90 9.91
CA PHE A 540 -12.66 -4.32 9.56
C PHE A 540 -11.81 -5.08 10.59
N PHE A 541 -10.69 -4.50 11.02
CA PHE A 541 -9.83 -5.08 12.05
C PHE A 541 -10.57 -5.32 13.38
N ILE A 542 -11.36 -4.33 13.85
CA ILE A 542 -12.14 -4.46 15.09
C ILE A 542 -13.17 -5.58 14.97
N ILE A 543 -13.93 -5.64 13.87
CA ILE A 543 -15.00 -6.61 13.69
C ILE A 543 -14.45 -8.05 13.66
N GLU A 544 -13.34 -8.28 12.96
CA GLU A 544 -12.70 -9.60 12.94
C GLU A 544 -12.12 -10.00 14.30
N ALA A 545 -11.50 -9.06 15.02
CA ALA A 545 -10.99 -9.32 16.37
C ALA A 545 -12.12 -9.64 17.36
N LEU A 546 -13.26 -8.93 17.27
CA LEU A 546 -14.42 -9.16 18.14
C LEU A 546 -14.99 -10.58 18.04
N GLU A 547 -14.89 -11.23 16.88
CA GLU A 547 -15.36 -12.60 16.70
C GLU A 547 -14.71 -13.55 17.72
N ILE A 548 -13.39 -13.48 17.87
CA ILE A 548 -12.65 -14.36 18.80
C ILE A 548 -12.64 -13.77 20.23
N LEU A 549 -12.51 -12.45 20.37
CA LEU A 549 -12.48 -11.77 21.67
C LEU A 549 -13.79 -11.91 22.47
N LEU A 550 -14.92 -12.13 21.81
CA LEU A 550 -16.19 -12.42 22.49
C LEU A 550 -16.36 -13.92 22.76
N THR A 551 -16.11 -14.76 21.76
CA THR A 551 -16.51 -16.18 21.82
C THR A 551 -15.58 -17.04 22.68
N VAL A 552 -14.27 -16.81 22.63
CA VAL A 552 -13.27 -17.56 23.42
C VAL A 552 -13.41 -17.38 24.93
N PRO A 553 -13.47 -16.16 25.49
CA PRO A 553 -13.65 -16.02 26.94
C PRO A 553 -14.99 -16.58 27.42
N ILE A 554 -16.05 -16.52 26.60
CA ILE A 554 -17.35 -17.12 26.93
C ILE A 554 -17.22 -18.64 27.05
N ILE A 555 -16.65 -19.31 26.05
CA ILE A 555 -16.53 -20.78 26.09
C ILE A 555 -15.63 -21.25 27.24
N VAL A 556 -14.49 -20.60 27.43
CA VAL A 556 -13.57 -20.96 28.51
C VAL A 556 -14.21 -20.66 29.88
N GLY A 557 -14.88 -19.52 30.01
CA GLY A 557 -15.60 -19.11 31.22
C GLY A 557 -16.68 -20.12 31.62
N LEU A 558 -17.58 -20.47 30.69
CA LEU A 558 -18.69 -21.40 30.94
C LEU A 558 -18.19 -22.82 31.30
N LEU A 559 -17.04 -23.24 30.77
CA LEU A 559 -16.54 -24.60 30.96
C LEU A 559 -15.65 -24.78 32.20
N LEU A 560 -14.86 -23.76 32.58
CA LEU A 560 -13.86 -23.85 33.62
C LEU A 560 -14.22 -23.10 34.90
N VAL A 561 -14.84 -21.91 34.83
CA VAL A 561 -15.07 -21.05 36.01
C VAL A 561 -15.89 -21.75 37.10
N PRO A 562 -17.02 -22.43 36.81
CA PRO A 562 -17.80 -23.11 37.84
C PRO A 562 -16.99 -24.19 38.59
N LYS A 563 -16.07 -24.87 37.88
CA LYS A 563 -15.29 -25.98 38.42
C LYS A 563 -14.10 -25.49 39.25
N LEU A 564 -13.39 -24.49 38.74
CA LEU A 564 -12.26 -23.88 39.45
C LEU A 564 -12.75 -23.15 40.70
N TYR A 565 -13.88 -22.43 40.63
CA TYR A 565 -14.49 -21.77 41.79
C TYR A 565 -14.78 -22.74 42.95
N LEU A 566 -15.42 -23.89 42.66
CA LEU A 566 -15.72 -24.90 43.68
C LEU A 566 -14.48 -25.60 44.22
N THR A 567 -13.45 -25.75 43.38
CA THR A 567 -12.16 -26.31 43.78
C THR A 567 -11.44 -25.38 44.76
N LEU A 568 -11.40 -24.08 44.46
CA LEU A 568 -10.80 -23.06 45.33
C LEU A 568 -11.53 -22.90 46.67
N LYS A 569 -12.86 -23.10 46.70
CA LYS A 569 -13.66 -23.05 47.94
C LYS A 569 -13.48 -24.29 48.83
N GLY A 570 -12.59 -25.21 48.49
CA GLY A 570 -12.36 -26.45 49.25
C GLY A 570 -13.47 -27.50 49.10
N LYS A 571 -14.50 -27.24 48.30
CA LYS A 571 -15.64 -28.16 48.05
C LYS A 571 -15.35 -29.17 46.93
N GLY A 572 -14.09 -29.27 46.50
CA GLY A 572 -13.60 -30.15 45.44
C GLY A 572 -13.84 -31.64 45.64
N GLY A 573 -14.00 -32.08 46.89
CA GLY A 573 -14.19 -33.49 47.26
C GLY A 573 -15.62 -33.88 47.63
N GLU A 574 -16.50 -32.91 47.90
CA GLU A 574 -17.86 -33.10 48.46
C GLU A 574 -18.93 -33.36 47.40
N VAL A 575 -18.60 -33.20 46.12
CA VAL A 575 -19.55 -33.38 45.02
C VAL A 575 -19.81 -34.87 44.85
N SER A 576 -20.92 -35.32 45.40
CA SER A 576 -21.40 -36.69 45.26
C SER A 576 -21.86 -36.93 43.82
N THR A 577 -21.12 -37.75 43.07
CA THR A 577 -21.59 -38.36 41.81
C THR A 577 -22.65 -39.43 42.14
N SER A 578 -23.77 -39.03 42.75
CA SER A 578 -24.84 -39.92 43.22
C SER A 578 -25.86 -40.20 42.11
N SER A 579 -25.46 -40.90 41.05
CA SER A 579 -26.45 -41.38 40.06
C SER A 579 -26.11 -42.73 39.43
N TYR A 580 -25.12 -43.48 39.95
CA TYR A 580 -24.64 -44.70 39.29
C TYR A 580 -24.83 -46.02 40.05
N ARG A 581 -25.49 -46.06 41.22
CA ARG A 581 -25.79 -47.34 41.87
C ARG A 581 -27.13 -47.90 41.39
N ALA A 582 -27.04 -48.80 40.43
CA ALA A 582 -28.09 -49.73 40.06
C ALA A 582 -28.53 -50.57 41.27
N ALA A 583 -29.84 -50.75 41.40
CA ALA A 583 -30.46 -51.64 42.37
C ALA A 583 -29.96 -53.07 42.17
N SER A 584 -29.32 -53.64 43.19
CA SER A 584 -29.05 -55.07 43.30
C SER A 584 -29.72 -55.62 44.56
N THR A 585 -30.85 -56.30 44.35
CA THR A 585 -31.47 -57.42 45.10
C THR A 585 -31.52 -57.40 46.64
N PRO A 586 -32.70 -57.66 47.26
CA PRO A 586 -32.84 -57.76 48.71
C PRO A 586 -32.36 -59.13 49.24
N ARG A 587 -31.63 -59.12 50.36
CA ARG A 587 -31.46 -60.29 51.25
C ARG A 587 -32.17 -60.02 52.58
N PRO A 588 -32.77 -61.05 53.22
CA PRO A 588 -33.66 -60.85 54.36
C PRO A 588 -32.92 -60.66 55.69
N HIS A 589 -33.66 -60.03 56.62
CA HIS A 589 -33.37 -59.64 58.00
C HIS A 589 -32.37 -60.48 58.81
N GLN A 590 -31.58 -59.78 59.62
CA GLN A 590 -31.37 -60.16 61.03
C GLN A 590 -31.22 -58.92 61.93
N SER A 591 -31.97 -58.94 63.03
CA SER A 591 -32.06 -57.98 64.12
C SER A 591 -30.84 -58.03 65.05
N GLY A 592 -30.39 -56.88 65.55
CA GLY A 592 -29.38 -56.78 66.61
C GLY A 592 -29.03 -55.33 66.96
N ASP A 593 -28.95 -55.05 68.25
CA ASP A 593 -29.09 -53.77 68.94
C ASP A 593 -27.94 -52.74 68.85
N ARG A 594 -28.33 -51.47 69.06
CA ARG A 594 -27.61 -50.32 69.69
C ARG A 594 -26.23 -49.86 69.17
N SER A 595 -26.18 -48.61 68.67
CA SER A 595 -25.73 -47.43 69.43
C SER A 595 -25.49 -46.18 68.54
N SER A 596 -25.70 -45.01 69.14
CA SER A 596 -25.85 -43.69 68.54
C SER A 596 -24.60 -43.09 67.87
N ALA A 597 -24.77 -42.51 66.68
CA ALA A 597 -24.06 -41.30 66.26
C ALA A 597 -24.91 -40.51 65.24
N LYS A 598 -25.30 -39.30 65.65
CA LYS A 598 -26.20 -38.37 64.95
C LYS A 598 -25.45 -37.72 63.77
N ARG A 599 -25.88 -37.97 62.53
CA ARG A 599 -25.49 -37.19 61.34
C ARG A 599 -26.73 -36.44 60.85
N GLN A 600 -26.65 -35.11 60.82
CA GLN A 600 -27.70 -34.24 60.29
C GLN A 600 -27.63 -34.28 58.76
N ASP A 601 -28.65 -34.88 58.15
CA ASP A 601 -28.97 -34.66 56.75
C ASP A 601 -29.89 -33.42 56.66
N ILE A 602 -29.48 -32.47 55.83
CA ILE A 602 -30.29 -31.31 55.46
C ILE A 602 -31.18 -31.77 54.29
N GLU A 603 -32.39 -32.18 54.62
CA GLU A 603 -33.48 -32.37 53.67
C GLU A 603 -34.41 -31.16 53.75
N MET A 604 -34.59 -30.47 52.63
CA MET A 604 -35.48 -29.31 52.52
C MET A 604 -36.87 -29.82 52.14
N SER A 605 -37.69 -30.09 53.16
CA SER A 605 -39.06 -30.58 52.99
C SER A 605 -40.00 -29.50 52.48
N SER A 606 -40.82 -29.93 51.53
CA SER A 606 -42.16 -29.45 51.23
C SER A 606 -42.95 -29.17 52.51
N GLY A 607 -43.56 -27.99 52.60
CA GLY A 607 -44.51 -27.64 53.66
C GLY A 607 -45.94 -27.77 53.14
N ASN A 608 -46.76 -28.56 53.85
CA ASN A 608 -48.20 -28.52 53.75
C ASN A 608 -48.77 -28.31 55.16
N GLY A 609 -49.83 -27.52 55.25
CA GLY A 609 -50.67 -27.31 56.43
C GLY A 609 -51.84 -26.42 55.98
N SER A 610 -53.09 -26.60 56.37
CA SER A 610 -53.71 -27.46 57.37
C SER A 610 -55.23 -27.38 57.16
N ASP A 611 -55.96 -28.43 57.50
CA ASP A 611 -57.43 -28.49 57.46
C ASP A 611 -58.11 -27.57 58.49
N SER A 612 -59.31 -27.08 58.16
CA SER A 612 -60.38 -26.78 59.13
C SER A 612 -61.74 -27.02 58.47
N VAL A 613 -62.61 -27.67 59.23
CA VAL A 613 -63.94 -28.19 58.90
C VAL A 613 -65.03 -27.18 59.28
N GLU A 614 -66.12 -27.10 58.51
CA GLU A 614 -67.55 -26.88 58.87
C GLU A 614 -68.33 -26.36 57.63
N GLN A 615 -69.24 -27.10 56.99
CA GLN A 615 -70.64 -27.46 57.30
C GLN A 615 -71.72 -26.50 56.70
N HIS A 616 -72.67 -27.11 55.95
CA HIS A 616 -74.03 -26.66 55.57
C HIS A 616 -74.14 -25.42 54.63
N THR A 617 -75.02 -25.30 53.61
CA THR A 617 -76.31 -25.95 53.26
C THR A 617 -76.69 -25.62 51.80
N SER A 618 -77.41 -26.55 51.14
CA SER A 618 -78.46 -26.45 50.11
C SER A 618 -78.77 -25.12 49.37
N GLN A 619 -78.90 -25.15 48.03
CA GLN A 619 -80.16 -25.30 47.25
C GLN A 619 -80.11 -24.63 45.84
N LYS A 620 -80.59 -25.35 44.80
CA LYS A 620 -81.41 -24.99 43.59
C LYS A 620 -81.06 -23.69 42.79
N GLN A 621 -81.14 -23.56 41.45
CA GLN A 621 -81.83 -24.25 40.33
C GLN A 621 -81.36 -23.60 38.99
N SER A 622 -81.39 -24.35 37.87
CA SER A 622 -81.59 -24.00 36.42
C SER A 622 -81.01 -22.69 35.82
N SER A 623 -80.47 -22.58 34.60
CA SER A 623 -80.65 -23.30 33.32
C SER A 623 -79.66 -22.77 32.25
N SER A 624 -79.23 -23.69 31.37
CA SER A 624 -78.84 -23.56 29.95
C SER A 624 -77.67 -22.70 29.46
N MET A 625 -76.92 -23.33 28.53
CA MET A 625 -75.92 -22.81 27.57
C MET A 625 -74.52 -22.54 28.12
N GLY A 626 -73.62 -23.47 27.81
CA GLY A 626 -72.29 -23.58 28.42
C GLY A 626 -71.24 -22.62 27.86
N PRO A 627 -70.27 -22.27 28.72
CA PRO A 627 -68.89 -22.06 28.34
C PRO A 627 -67.92 -22.95 29.14
N VAL A 628 -66.75 -23.13 28.52
CA VAL A 628 -65.49 -23.77 28.95
C VAL A 628 -65.17 -23.64 30.46
N PRO A 629 -64.69 -24.71 31.15
CA PRO A 629 -64.33 -24.60 32.56
C PRO A 629 -62.96 -23.95 32.76
N ALA A 630 -62.96 -22.87 33.55
CA ALA A 630 -61.79 -22.30 34.18
C ALA A 630 -61.60 -22.92 35.58
N THR A 631 -60.40 -23.46 35.84
CA THR A 631 -59.85 -23.54 37.19
C THR A 631 -58.47 -22.89 37.14
N SER A 632 -58.42 -21.56 37.29
CA SER A 632 -57.17 -20.85 37.52
C SER A 632 -56.76 -21.08 38.96
N SER A 633 -55.56 -21.62 39.16
CA SER A 633 -54.93 -21.78 40.46
C SER A 633 -54.82 -20.43 41.17
N LYS A 634 -54.82 -20.41 42.51
CA LYS A 634 -54.45 -19.22 43.30
C LYS A 634 -53.05 -18.68 42.92
N ALA A 635 -52.21 -19.51 42.31
CA ALA A 635 -50.93 -19.11 41.71
C ALA A 635 -51.12 -18.21 40.48
N ASP A 636 -52.06 -18.54 39.59
CA ASP A 636 -52.32 -17.81 38.35
C ASP A 636 -52.89 -16.41 38.62
N GLN A 637 -53.72 -16.27 39.66
CA GLN A 637 -54.21 -14.94 40.09
C GLN A 637 -53.12 -14.09 40.74
N LYS A 638 -52.12 -14.70 41.39
CA LYS A 638 -50.98 -13.97 41.98
C LYS A 638 -50.02 -13.51 40.90
N GLU A 639 -49.77 -14.35 39.90
CA GLU A 639 -48.93 -14.02 38.74
C GLU A 639 -49.60 -12.95 37.86
N LEU A 640 -50.93 -13.03 37.65
CA LEU A 640 -51.68 -12.00 36.93
C LEU A 640 -51.71 -10.65 37.66
N ARG A 641 -51.72 -10.65 39.00
CA ARG A 641 -51.61 -9.41 39.79
C ARG A 641 -50.19 -8.83 39.71
N ALA A 642 -49.16 -9.68 39.77
CA ALA A 642 -47.77 -9.24 39.58
C ALA A 642 -47.56 -8.62 38.18
N LEU A 643 -48.06 -9.27 37.12
CA LEU A 643 -48.00 -8.76 35.75
C LEU A 643 -48.81 -7.46 35.55
N ARG A 644 -49.96 -7.31 36.22
CA ARG A 644 -50.71 -6.03 36.21
C ARG A 644 -49.96 -4.91 36.91
N THR A 645 -49.22 -5.22 37.97
CA THR A 645 -48.44 -4.24 38.72
C THR A 645 -47.21 -3.81 37.91
N GLU A 646 -46.53 -4.76 37.25
CA GLU A 646 -45.40 -4.50 36.37
C GLU A 646 -45.82 -3.68 35.14
N ASN A 647 -46.94 -4.02 34.50
CA ASN A 647 -47.47 -3.25 33.37
C ASN A 647 -47.89 -1.82 33.78
N ALA A 648 -48.49 -1.64 34.96
CA ALA A 648 -48.82 -0.30 35.47
C ALA A 648 -47.56 0.53 35.77
N ARG A 649 -46.47 -0.10 36.22
CA ARG A 649 -45.18 0.55 36.40
C ARG A 649 -44.56 0.97 35.07
N LEU A 650 -44.54 0.08 34.07
CA LEU A 650 -43.99 0.37 32.74
C LEU A 650 -44.78 1.47 32.01
N LEU A 651 -46.11 1.51 32.17
CA LEU A 651 -46.95 2.60 31.66
C LEU A 651 -46.58 3.94 32.29
N LYS A 652 -46.34 4.00 33.61
CA LYS A 652 -45.86 5.21 34.28
C LYS A 652 -44.47 5.65 33.81
N GLU A 653 -43.53 4.72 33.64
CA GLU A 653 -42.19 5.03 33.11
C GLU A 653 -42.24 5.53 31.66
N SER A 654 -43.10 4.93 30.83
CA SER A 654 -43.36 5.36 29.45
C SER A 654 -43.96 6.78 29.39
N GLU A 655 -44.94 7.11 30.24
CA GLU A 655 -45.51 8.46 30.32
C GLU A 655 -44.50 9.49 30.82
N ALA A 656 -43.66 9.14 31.80
CA ALA A 656 -42.60 10.02 32.30
C ALA A 656 -41.56 10.35 31.20
N MET A 657 -41.18 9.34 30.42
CA MET A 657 -40.23 9.50 29.31
C MET A 657 -40.85 10.34 28.17
N ARG A 658 -42.14 10.15 27.89
CA ARG A 658 -42.89 10.99 26.95
C ARG A 658 -42.97 12.45 27.41
N LEU A 659 -43.18 12.71 28.71
CA LEU A 659 -43.18 14.06 29.28
C LEU A 659 -41.79 14.72 29.22
N GLN A 660 -40.71 13.97 29.45
CA GLN A 660 -39.34 14.48 29.26
C GLN A 660 -39.05 14.83 27.80
N LEU A 661 -39.48 14.01 26.84
CA LEU A 661 -39.34 14.29 25.41
C LEU A 661 -40.16 15.52 25.00
N LEU A 662 -41.36 15.70 25.54
CA LEU A 662 -42.18 16.89 25.31
C LEU A 662 -41.54 18.16 25.88
N ARG A 663 -40.83 18.07 27.03
CA ARG A 663 -40.05 19.20 27.58
C ARG A 663 -38.81 19.53 26.76
N MET A 664 -38.13 18.54 26.20
CA MET A 664 -36.94 18.78 25.34
C MET A 664 -37.31 19.41 23.99
N ASN A 665 -38.49 19.10 23.44
CA ASN A 665 -38.95 19.64 22.16
C ASN A 665 -39.72 20.97 22.24
N ASN A 666 -39.93 21.54 23.44
CA ASN A 666 -40.58 22.83 23.61
C ASN A 666 -39.95 23.59 24.80
N PRO A 667 -38.86 24.36 24.60
CA PRO A 667 -38.13 25.01 25.69
C PRO A 667 -38.85 26.20 26.35
N HIS A 668 -40.16 26.40 26.11
CA HIS A 668 -40.96 27.50 26.65
C HIS A 668 -42.24 27.08 27.39
N MET A 669 -42.36 25.84 27.87
CA MET A 669 -43.42 25.46 28.82
C MET A 669 -42.87 25.28 30.25
N SER A 670 -42.75 26.46 30.89
CA SER A 670 -42.84 26.84 32.32
C SER A 670 -41.91 26.19 33.36
N GLU A 671 -41.32 26.94 34.28
CA GLU A 671 -41.99 27.55 35.46
C GLU A 671 -42.93 26.58 36.20
#